data_AF-A0A952U032-F1
#
_entry.id   AF-A0A952U032-F1
#
_cell.length_a   1.000
_cell.length_b   1.000
_cell.length_c   1.000
_cell.angle_alpha   90.00
_cell.angle_beta   90.00
_cell.angle_gamma   90.00
#
_symmetry.space_group_name_H-M   'P 1'
#
loop_
_entity.id
_entity.type
_entity.pdbx_description
1 polymer ?
#
loop_
_entity_poly.entity_id
_entity_poly.type
_entity_poly.pdbx_seq_one_letter_code
_entity_poly.pdbx_strand_id
1 'polypeptide(L)'
;MLVVPGMLDASKIPGARRSVITANKFTPMLASLPEHNFARAGWIFEPKLDGMRAIIVIRGGVCKIYSRRALEITNQYPLIANEISKLCSRDAIIDGEIIALNELGRPSFQHLQQRMNLIRSADIERAEKAVPAFFFAFDIVEVDGIDLTGCKLSNRKSVLREILLESEHIRHLTAFENDGMAAYEVCVDNGFEGIVAKSLDSLYEPGRRSPQWIKVKAQQTDEFVVGGFTRGQGGRSPTFGALLLGSYDDDCNFVYCGSVGTGFDERLLRDMCRRMEPHKIDKHPFVKRPDEKKEVTWLRPQIVIEIKFMDWTFDNHLRAPVFLRVREDKCPEEVRLVRRAPQAIVQIDPEKYVPTKPTQLTLTLEGAALPNGSVKPGRKKSAKVGTSAVAKTAPKSKKVKTTAAKSRSKEPRVAERQSIYDAVVVPFKQVSSEQKAACAAVAAQLEATKNDDKMEAVVNGDTIEFSHLNKVMWPASAGLPVVTKRDFLRYIAVTAPYSLGYLQDRPLSVVRSPDGLKGKSFYQKHWNFPIPDFVETCFIDRQHDDETEVAMCNNFASLLWYSQHGVMEHHVWLSRLTLADPGKKPDFMVFDLDLHFDDEKKDKRLYRKDAFLRVSEAAVWLKEALETVSLHCYLKTSGRNGLHVFVPIENTLEHDEVRMLAEIISKFVLNKHSNSVSLDPIAAKRERKILIDVSPNCKGKTLIAPYSPRLVQEQAVSTPLRWDELGTELPIHHTMSTLPERLNRIGDLWSDWPDHRKDLMILLRKN
;
A
#
# COMPACT_ATOMS: atom_id res chain seq x y z
N MET A 1 7.58 27.32 -32.60
CA MET A 1 6.11 27.18 -32.56
C MET A 1 5.80 25.97 -31.70
N LEU A 2 5.20 26.18 -30.52
CA LEU A 2 4.73 25.09 -29.67
C LEU A 2 3.40 24.57 -30.23
N VAL A 3 3.27 23.26 -30.40
CA VAL A 3 1.99 22.62 -30.74
C VAL A 3 1.25 22.39 -29.43
N VAL A 4 0.22 23.19 -29.18
CA VAL A 4 -0.69 23.00 -28.06
C VAL A 4 -1.50 21.72 -28.32
N PRO A 5 -1.60 20.77 -27.36
CA PRO A 5 -2.52 19.64 -27.48
C PRO A 5 -3.94 20.16 -27.73
N GLY A 6 -4.65 19.58 -28.70
CA GLY A 6 -5.91 20.14 -29.19
C GLY A 6 -6.94 20.32 -28.08
N MET A 7 -7.36 21.57 -27.82
CA MET A 7 -8.44 21.91 -26.91
C MET A 7 -9.66 21.02 -27.16
N LEU A 8 -10.15 20.32 -26.13
CA LEU A 8 -11.41 19.60 -26.25
C LEU A 8 -12.56 20.59 -26.47
N ASP A 9 -13.13 20.48 -27.66
CA ASP A 9 -14.32 21.20 -28.07
C ASP A 9 -15.56 20.47 -27.51
N ALA A 10 -15.95 20.86 -26.30
CA ALA A 10 -17.10 20.30 -25.59
C ALA A 10 -18.41 20.37 -26.40
N SER A 11 -18.53 21.29 -27.37
CA SER A 11 -19.72 21.41 -28.22
C SER A 11 -19.89 20.23 -29.19
N LYS A 12 -18.82 19.47 -29.46
CA LYS A 12 -18.86 18.27 -30.32
C LYS A 12 -19.22 16.98 -29.57
N ILE A 13 -19.38 17.04 -28.24
CA ILE A 13 -19.74 15.86 -27.45
C ILE A 13 -21.22 15.50 -27.69
N PRO A 14 -21.56 14.25 -28.03
CA PRO A 14 -22.96 13.85 -28.18
C PRO A 14 -23.81 14.19 -26.95
N GLY A 15 -24.91 14.90 -27.17
CA GLY A 15 -25.82 15.38 -26.12
C GLY A 15 -25.48 16.75 -25.52
N ALA A 16 -24.37 17.37 -25.93
CA ALA A 16 -24.00 18.72 -25.50
C ALA A 16 -24.91 19.79 -26.12
N ARG A 17 -25.15 20.88 -25.40
CA ARG A 17 -25.98 22.01 -25.86
C ARG A 17 -25.32 23.34 -25.51
N ARG A 18 -25.30 24.31 -26.42
CA ARG A 18 -24.90 25.68 -26.07
C ARG A 18 -26.04 26.32 -25.25
N SER A 19 -25.85 26.42 -23.95
CA SER A 19 -26.82 26.92 -22.97
C SER A 19 -26.09 27.23 -21.66
N VAL A 20 -26.30 28.42 -21.10
CA VAL A 20 -25.68 28.82 -19.83
C VAL A 20 -26.61 28.46 -18.68
N ILE A 21 -26.15 27.58 -17.79
CA ILE A 21 -26.90 27.13 -16.63
C ILE A 21 -26.82 28.19 -15.53
N THR A 22 -27.99 28.61 -15.02
CA THR A 22 -28.07 29.59 -13.92
C THR A 22 -27.79 28.90 -12.59
N ALA A 23 -26.53 28.94 -12.13
CA ALA A 23 -26.07 28.11 -11.03
C ALA A 23 -26.78 28.31 -9.68
N ASN A 24 -27.24 29.53 -9.36
CA ASN A 24 -28.00 29.79 -8.13
C ASN A 24 -29.45 29.23 -8.14
N LYS A 25 -29.87 28.59 -9.24
CA LYS A 25 -31.11 27.81 -9.37
C LYS A 25 -30.83 26.33 -9.67
N PHE A 26 -29.56 25.94 -9.76
CA PHE A 26 -29.18 24.57 -10.07
C PHE A 26 -29.45 23.67 -8.87
N THR A 27 -30.24 22.61 -9.09
CA THR A 27 -30.48 21.57 -8.08
C THR A 27 -29.76 20.30 -8.52
N PRO A 28 -28.84 19.75 -7.71
CA PRO A 28 -28.05 18.61 -8.15
C PRO A 28 -28.84 17.30 -8.18
N MET A 29 -28.41 16.37 -9.06
CA MET A 29 -29.00 15.05 -9.28
C MET A 29 -28.85 14.13 -8.06
N LEU A 30 -29.88 13.35 -7.73
CA LEU A 30 -29.95 12.53 -6.51
C LEU A 30 -29.86 11.03 -6.79
N ALA A 31 -29.18 10.30 -5.91
CA ALA A 31 -29.09 8.84 -5.97
C ALA A 31 -30.33 8.12 -5.37
N SER A 32 -30.78 7.07 -6.05
CA SER A 32 -31.76 6.09 -5.57
C SER A 32 -31.20 5.15 -4.50
N LEU A 33 -32.10 4.52 -3.75
CA LEU A 33 -31.78 3.37 -2.90
C LEU A 33 -31.75 2.09 -3.75
N PRO A 34 -31.03 1.03 -3.35
CA PRO A 34 -30.98 -0.21 -4.12
C PRO A 34 -32.31 -0.95 -4.02
N GLU A 35 -32.80 -1.49 -5.15
CA GLU A 35 -33.94 -2.40 -5.17
C GLU A 35 -33.45 -3.86 -5.19
N HIS A 36 -32.63 -4.27 -6.18
CA HIS A 36 -31.76 -5.46 -6.09
C HIS A 36 -30.54 -5.34 -7.04
N ASN A 37 -29.49 -6.11 -6.75
CA ASN A 37 -28.21 -6.27 -7.48
C ASN A 37 -27.65 -5.02 -8.23
N PHE A 38 -26.71 -4.32 -7.59
CA PHE A 38 -26.09 -3.11 -8.13
C PHE A 38 -24.81 -3.35 -8.95
N ALA A 39 -24.23 -4.55 -8.91
CA ALA A 39 -23.02 -4.92 -9.63
C ALA A 39 -23.35 -5.40 -11.06
N ARG A 40 -22.90 -4.66 -12.08
CA ARG A 40 -23.16 -4.94 -13.49
C ARG A 40 -22.22 -4.16 -14.42
N ALA A 41 -21.96 -4.73 -15.60
CA ALA A 41 -21.09 -4.10 -16.60
C ALA A 41 -21.58 -2.72 -17.05
N GLY A 42 -20.65 -1.83 -17.40
CA GLY A 42 -20.95 -0.44 -17.79
C GLY A 42 -21.30 0.49 -16.61
N TRP A 43 -21.06 0.05 -15.38
CA TRP A 43 -21.21 0.84 -14.16
C TRP A 43 -19.89 1.03 -13.45
N ILE A 44 -19.77 2.18 -12.79
CA ILE A 44 -18.67 2.53 -11.90
C ILE A 44 -19.17 2.72 -10.48
N PHE A 45 -18.27 2.64 -9.52
CA PHE A 45 -18.58 2.63 -8.10
C PHE A 45 -17.63 3.62 -7.44
N GLU A 46 -18.16 4.71 -6.90
CA GLU A 46 -17.37 5.72 -6.20
C GLU A 46 -17.54 5.55 -4.69
N PRO A 47 -16.50 5.80 -3.87
CA PRO A 47 -16.66 5.86 -2.42
C PRO A 47 -17.80 6.80 -2.04
N LYS A 48 -18.73 6.35 -1.19
CA LYS A 48 -19.76 7.24 -0.65
C LYS A 48 -19.13 8.06 0.48
N LEU A 49 -18.68 9.25 0.11
CA LEU A 49 -18.19 10.28 1.02
C LEU A 49 -19.25 10.64 2.08
N ASP A 50 -18.78 11.09 3.25
CA ASP A 50 -19.58 11.54 4.39
C ASP A 50 -19.33 13.04 4.63
N GLY A 51 -19.81 13.87 3.70
CA GLY A 51 -19.59 15.31 3.71
C GLY A 51 -20.77 16.16 3.23
N MET A 52 -20.45 17.39 2.85
CA MET A 52 -21.41 18.38 2.34
C MET A 52 -21.29 18.53 0.82
N ARG A 53 -22.32 18.11 0.08
CA ARG A 53 -22.37 18.30 -1.37
C ARG A 53 -22.30 19.79 -1.74
N ALA A 54 -21.35 20.12 -2.60
CA ALA A 54 -21.01 21.45 -3.03
C ALA A 54 -20.94 21.54 -4.57
N ILE A 55 -21.52 22.59 -5.12
CA ILE A 55 -21.51 22.93 -6.53
C ILE A 55 -20.54 24.09 -6.70
N ILE A 56 -19.47 23.85 -7.43
CA ILE A 56 -18.46 24.85 -7.75
C ILE A 56 -18.82 25.51 -9.06
N VAL A 57 -18.75 26.84 -9.10
CA VAL A 57 -19.12 27.67 -10.24
C VAL A 57 -17.97 28.62 -10.52
N ILE A 58 -17.41 28.52 -11.72
CA ILE A 58 -16.25 29.27 -12.15
C ILE A 58 -16.67 30.16 -13.31
N ARG A 59 -16.52 31.48 -13.13
CA ARG A 59 -16.88 32.51 -14.13
C ARG A 59 -15.82 33.60 -14.13
N GLY A 60 -15.15 33.81 -15.26
CA GLY A 60 -14.11 34.83 -15.41
C GLY A 60 -12.97 34.67 -14.40
N GLY A 61 -12.60 33.42 -14.08
CA GLY A 61 -11.58 33.09 -13.07
C GLY A 61 -12.06 33.19 -11.60
N VAL A 62 -13.29 33.62 -11.33
CA VAL A 62 -13.84 33.69 -9.96
C VAL A 62 -14.59 32.41 -9.63
N CYS A 63 -14.13 31.69 -8.59
CA CYS A 63 -14.79 30.53 -8.03
C CYS A 63 -15.83 30.92 -6.96
N LYS A 64 -17.04 30.38 -7.07
CA LYS A 64 -18.09 30.42 -6.04
C LYS A 64 -18.53 29.01 -5.67
N ILE A 65 -18.86 28.82 -4.39
CA ILE A 65 -19.25 27.52 -3.84
C ILE A 65 -20.71 27.61 -3.39
N TYR A 66 -21.56 26.74 -3.92
CA TYR A 66 -22.97 26.65 -3.54
C TYR A 66 -23.26 25.31 -2.87
N SER A 67 -23.95 25.32 -1.74
CA SER A 67 -24.47 24.09 -1.12
C SER A 67 -25.53 23.42 -2.00
N ARG A 68 -25.86 22.16 -1.72
CA ARG A 68 -27.01 21.44 -2.33
C ARG A 68 -28.35 22.21 -2.38
N ARG A 69 -28.56 23.21 -1.51
CA ARG A 69 -29.77 24.06 -1.47
C ARG A 69 -29.61 25.37 -2.26
N ALA A 70 -28.60 25.48 -3.12
CA ALA A 70 -28.20 26.68 -3.86
C ALA A 70 -27.88 27.91 -2.99
N LEU A 71 -27.63 27.72 -1.69
CA LEU A 71 -27.09 28.77 -0.82
C LEU A 71 -25.59 28.91 -1.06
N GLU A 72 -25.12 30.12 -1.32
CA GLU A 72 -23.68 30.42 -1.46
C GLU A 72 -22.96 30.27 -0.11
N ILE A 73 -21.92 29.44 -0.10
CA ILE A 73 -21.10 29.09 1.07
C ILE A 73 -19.61 29.40 0.86
N THR A 74 -19.25 30.12 -0.21
CA THR A 74 -17.88 30.49 -0.59
C THR A 74 -17.05 31.00 0.60
N ASN A 75 -17.64 31.88 1.43
CA ASN A 75 -16.97 32.48 2.58
C ASN A 75 -16.61 31.48 3.69
N GLN A 76 -17.27 30.31 3.78
CA GLN A 76 -16.97 29.26 4.78
C GLN A 76 -15.77 28.38 4.38
N TYR A 77 -15.38 28.41 3.10
CA TYR A 77 -14.33 27.59 2.50
C TYR A 77 -13.43 28.41 1.55
N PRO A 78 -12.80 29.51 2.04
CA PRO A 78 -12.03 30.41 1.19
C PRO A 78 -10.79 29.75 0.56
N LEU A 79 -10.15 28.80 1.25
CA LEU A 79 -9.04 28.00 0.71
C LEU A 79 -9.44 27.25 -0.58
N ILE A 80 -10.54 26.47 -0.50
CA ILE A 80 -11.09 25.68 -1.62
C ILE A 80 -11.44 26.60 -2.81
N ALA A 81 -12.08 27.75 -2.54
CA ALA A 81 -12.43 28.70 -3.59
C ALA A 81 -11.19 29.27 -4.30
N ASN A 82 -10.17 29.67 -3.52
CA ASN A 82 -8.92 30.24 -4.01
C ASN A 82 -8.07 29.24 -4.80
N GLU A 83 -8.03 27.97 -4.38
CA GLU A 83 -7.33 26.92 -5.11
C GLU A 83 -8.02 26.60 -6.45
N ILE A 84 -9.33 26.39 -6.47
CA ILE A 84 -10.03 26.05 -7.72
C ILE A 84 -9.94 27.20 -8.74
N SER A 85 -10.00 28.46 -8.30
CA SER A 85 -9.75 29.63 -9.16
C SER A 85 -8.37 29.64 -9.86
N LYS A 86 -7.39 28.86 -9.38
CA LYS A 86 -6.06 28.70 -10.01
C LYS A 86 -5.94 27.41 -10.81
N LEU A 87 -6.62 26.35 -10.39
CA LEU A 87 -6.51 24.99 -10.94
C LEU A 87 -7.42 24.74 -12.16
N CYS A 88 -8.39 25.63 -12.40
CA CYS A 88 -9.31 25.54 -13.54
C CYS A 88 -9.28 26.85 -14.35
N SER A 89 -8.84 26.74 -15.60
CA SER A 89 -8.64 27.88 -16.51
C SER A 89 -9.84 28.18 -17.43
N ARG A 90 -10.96 27.48 -17.23
CA ARG A 90 -12.17 27.54 -18.06
C ARG A 90 -13.39 27.87 -17.21
N ASP A 91 -14.42 28.46 -17.81
CA ASP A 91 -15.68 28.71 -17.11
C ASP A 91 -16.41 27.37 -16.95
N ALA A 92 -16.78 26.98 -15.73
CA ALA A 92 -17.33 25.64 -15.48
C ALA A 92 -18.34 25.58 -14.33
N ILE A 93 -19.15 24.52 -14.33
CA ILE A 93 -19.97 24.12 -13.18
C ILE A 93 -19.64 22.67 -12.84
N ILE A 94 -19.08 22.45 -11.65
CA ILE A 94 -18.56 21.17 -11.17
C ILE A 94 -19.36 20.72 -9.94
N ASP A 95 -19.71 19.44 -9.88
CA ASP A 95 -20.48 18.82 -8.81
C ASP A 95 -19.57 17.88 -8.00
N GLY A 96 -19.54 18.09 -6.69
CA GLY A 96 -18.62 17.40 -5.79
C GLY A 96 -19.08 17.45 -4.34
N GLU A 97 -18.21 17.00 -3.44
CA GLU A 97 -18.47 16.97 -2.00
C GLU A 97 -17.29 17.56 -1.22
N ILE A 98 -17.59 18.44 -0.27
CA ILE A 98 -16.62 18.93 0.71
C ILE A 98 -16.63 17.98 1.89
N ILE A 99 -15.48 17.41 2.23
CA ILE A 99 -15.27 16.60 3.44
C ILE A 99 -14.31 17.29 4.40
N ALA A 100 -14.36 16.90 5.66
CA ALA A 100 -13.26 17.08 6.60
C ALA A 100 -12.73 15.70 6.99
N LEU A 101 -11.45 15.62 7.34
CA LEU A 101 -10.84 14.41 7.87
C LEU A 101 -10.80 14.47 9.40
N ASN A 102 -10.88 13.32 10.06
CA ASN A 102 -10.54 13.18 11.47
C ASN A 102 -9.02 13.01 11.66
N GLU A 103 -8.58 12.89 12.92
CA GLU A 103 -7.18 12.66 13.32
C GLU A 103 -6.55 11.42 12.65
N LEU A 104 -7.38 10.42 12.29
CA LEU A 104 -6.97 9.19 11.59
C LEU A 104 -6.99 9.32 10.05
N GLY A 105 -7.14 10.53 9.50
CA GLY A 105 -7.18 10.80 8.06
C GLY A 105 -8.43 10.30 7.34
N ARG A 106 -9.50 9.90 8.05
CA ARG A 106 -10.75 9.38 7.47
C ARG A 106 -11.82 10.46 7.33
N PRO A 107 -12.67 10.43 6.29
CA PRO A 107 -13.80 11.35 6.16
C PRO A 107 -14.70 11.31 7.41
N SER A 108 -15.04 12.47 7.95
CA SER A 108 -15.86 12.58 9.15
C SER A 108 -16.79 13.79 9.09
N PHE A 109 -18.09 13.53 8.93
CA PHE A 109 -19.09 14.61 8.97
C PHE A 109 -19.11 15.34 10.32
N GLN A 110 -18.80 14.65 11.43
CA GLN A 110 -18.69 15.26 12.76
C GLN A 110 -17.57 16.31 12.84
N HIS A 111 -16.44 16.10 12.16
CA HIS A 111 -15.39 17.11 12.06
C HIS A 111 -15.84 18.26 11.14
N LEU A 112 -16.47 17.94 10.01
CA LEU A 112 -16.97 18.95 9.07
C LEU A 112 -18.03 19.87 9.69
N GLN A 113 -18.85 19.38 10.62
CA GLN A 113 -19.83 20.18 11.38
C GLN A 113 -19.21 21.40 12.06
N GLN A 114 -17.94 21.31 12.50
CA GLN A 114 -17.23 22.42 13.15
C GLN A 114 -17.00 23.62 12.22
N ARG A 115 -17.06 23.41 10.89
CA ARG A 115 -16.98 24.46 9.87
C ARG A 115 -18.33 24.98 9.40
N MET A 116 -19.42 24.27 9.68
CA MET A 116 -20.73 24.58 9.12
C MET A 116 -21.38 25.80 9.78
N ASN A 117 -21.96 26.69 8.97
CA ASN A 117 -22.67 27.89 9.41
C ASN A 117 -21.79 28.92 10.16
N LEU A 118 -20.46 28.85 10.02
CA LEU A 118 -19.58 29.92 10.50
C LEU A 118 -19.78 31.20 9.66
N ILE A 119 -19.95 32.34 10.32
CA ILE A 119 -20.24 33.64 9.68
C ILE A 119 -19.11 34.64 9.91
N ARG A 120 -18.41 34.57 11.05
CA ARG A 120 -17.35 35.52 11.42
C ARG A 120 -16.01 35.06 10.84
N SER A 121 -15.34 35.93 10.08
CA SER A 121 -14.08 35.61 9.38
C SER A 121 -12.99 35.05 10.30
N ALA A 122 -12.86 35.58 11.52
CA ALA A 122 -11.87 35.11 12.50
C ALA A 122 -12.15 33.67 13.01
N ASP A 123 -13.42 33.26 13.07
CA ASP A 123 -13.79 31.90 13.46
C ASP A 123 -13.63 30.93 12.29
N ILE A 124 -13.88 31.40 11.05
CA ILE A 124 -13.61 30.66 9.81
C ILE A 124 -12.11 30.39 9.66
N GLU A 125 -11.25 31.39 9.84
CA GLU A 125 -9.79 31.23 9.74
C GLU A 125 -9.24 30.27 10.81
N ARG A 126 -9.77 30.34 12.04
CA ARG A 126 -9.41 29.40 13.12
C ARG A 126 -9.84 27.98 12.79
N ALA A 127 -11.08 27.80 12.33
CA ALA A 127 -11.62 26.51 11.94
C ALA A 127 -10.92 25.94 10.69
N GLU A 128 -10.41 26.79 9.79
CA GLU A 128 -9.66 26.36 8.60
C GLU A 128 -8.29 25.79 8.94
N LYS A 129 -7.63 26.33 9.98
CA LYS A 129 -6.37 25.79 10.52
C LYS A 129 -6.57 24.54 11.38
N ALA A 130 -7.67 24.48 12.14
CA ALA A 130 -7.97 23.36 13.05
C ALA A 130 -8.61 22.16 12.34
N VAL A 131 -9.41 22.40 11.30
CA VAL A 131 -10.14 21.38 10.53
C VAL A 131 -9.94 21.66 9.03
N PRO A 132 -8.89 21.10 8.42
CA PRO A 132 -8.71 21.15 6.96
C PRO A 132 -9.92 20.54 6.23
N ALA A 133 -10.32 21.17 5.14
CA ALA A 133 -11.45 20.76 4.32
C ALA A 133 -11.01 20.50 2.88
N PHE A 134 -11.51 19.43 2.29
CA PHE A 134 -11.12 18.91 0.98
C PHE A 134 -12.34 18.85 0.06
N PHE A 135 -12.18 19.23 -1.20
CA PHE A 135 -13.23 19.12 -2.22
C PHE A 135 -12.93 17.97 -3.19
N PHE A 136 -13.86 17.01 -3.26
CA PHE A 136 -13.82 15.90 -4.19
C PHE A 136 -14.82 16.12 -5.33
N ALA A 137 -14.32 16.44 -6.52
CA ALA A 137 -15.11 16.59 -7.73
C ALA A 137 -15.49 15.21 -8.30
N PHE A 138 -16.78 14.97 -8.59
CA PHE A 138 -17.21 13.67 -9.15
C PHE A 138 -17.98 13.77 -10.47
N ASP A 139 -18.50 14.95 -10.85
CA ASP A 139 -19.15 15.18 -12.15
C ASP A 139 -19.00 16.64 -12.59
N ILE A 140 -19.23 16.92 -13.87
CA ILE A 140 -19.25 18.26 -14.45
C ILE A 140 -20.56 18.47 -15.21
N VAL A 141 -21.15 19.64 -15.01
CA VAL A 141 -22.47 20.01 -15.52
C VAL A 141 -22.35 20.91 -16.75
N GLU A 142 -21.36 21.80 -16.75
CA GLU A 142 -21.14 22.79 -17.82
C GLU A 142 -19.64 23.12 -17.96
N VAL A 143 -19.20 23.41 -19.19
CA VAL A 143 -17.91 24.05 -19.49
C VAL A 143 -18.09 25.08 -20.62
N ASP A 144 -17.53 26.27 -20.48
CA ASP A 144 -17.57 27.39 -21.45
C ASP A 144 -18.97 27.67 -22.05
N GLY A 145 -20.03 27.62 -21.23
CA GLY A 145 -21.42 27.82 -21.69
C GLY A 145 -21.98 26.66 -22.53
N ILE A 146 -21.32 25.51 -22.51
CA ILE A 146 -21.81 24.23 -23.05
C ILE A 146 -22.37 23.39 -21.90
N ASP A 147 -23.69 23.25 -21.88
CA ASP A 147 -24.44 22.34 -21.02
C ASP A 147 -24.16 20.89 -21.42
N LEU A 148 -23.60 20.14 -20.47
CA LEU A 148 -23.22 18.73 -20.60
C LEU A 148 -24.24 17.78 -19.99
N THR A 149 -25.38 18.27 -19.46
CA THR A 149 -26.35 17.40 -18.77
C THR A 149 -26.92 16.30 -19.66
N GLY A 150 -27.06 16.58 -20.96
CA GLY A 150 -27.46 15.61 -21.99
C GLY A 150 -26.36 14.66 -22.47
N CYS A 151 -25.11 14.85 -22.06
CA CYS A 151 -23.99 13.96 -22.36
C CYS A 151 -23.95 12.76 -21.39
N LYS A 152 -23.36 11.64 -21.83
CA LYS A 152 -23.06 10.48 -20.97
C LYS A 152 -22.04 10.80 -19.87
N LEU A 153 -22.16 10.18 -18.70
CA LEU A 153 -21.24 10.34 -17.57
C LEU A 153 -19.78 10.05 -17.94
N SER A 154 -19.53 9.08 -18.81
CA SER A 154 -18.19 8.77 -19.34
C SER A 154 -17.53 9.99 -20.03
N ASN A 155 -18.30 10.73 -20.84
CA ASN A 155 -17.83 11.94 -21.51
C ASN A 155 -17.62 13.07 -20.49
N ARG A 156 -18.58 13.28 -19.57
CA ARG A 156 -18.48 14.33 -18.54
C ARG A 156 -17.25 14.14 -17.67
N LYS A 157 -16.97 12.91 -17.19
CA LYS A 157 -15.74 12.62 -16.42
C LYS A 157 -14.45 12.86 -17.21
N SER A 158 -14.45 12.68 -18.52
CA SER A 158 -13.28 13.03 -19.35
C SER A 158 -13.08 14.54 -19.44
N VAL A 159 -14.15 15.33 -19.64
CA VAL A 159 -14.08 16.81 -19.57
C VAL A 159 -13.55 17.26 -18.20
N LEU A 160 -14.12 16.73 -17.11
CA LEU A 160 -13.76 17.12 -15.74
C LEU A 160 -12.25 16.95 -15.46
N ARG A 161 -11.67 15.81 -15.87
CA ARG A 161 -10.22 15.53 -15.71
C ARG A 161 -9.33 16.44 -16.55
N GLU A 162 -9.81 16.97 -17.67
CA GLU A 162 -9.04 17.88 -18.51
C GLU A 162 -9.05 19.31 -17.96
N ILE A 163 -10.17 19.76 -17.39
CA ILE A 163 -10.33 21.17 -17.00
C ILE A 163 -9.97 21.50 -15.55
N LEU A 164 -9.91 20.51 -14.67
CA LEU A 164 -9.62 20.70 -13.25
C LEU A 164 -8.37 19.90 -12.87
N LEU A 165 -7.29 20.61 -12.55
CA LEU A 165 -6.09 20.01 -11.98
C LEU A 165 -6.30 19.69 -10.49
N GLU A 166 -5.59 18.68 -9.99
CA GLU A 166 -5.58 18.35 -8.55
C GLU A 166 -4.56 19.19 -7.77
N SER A 167 -4.82 19.32 -6.47
CA SER A 167 -3.93 19.89 -5.47
C SER A 167 -4.03 19.10 -4.15
N GLU A 168 -3.43 19.60 -3.07
CA GLU A 168 -3.63 19.05 -1.73
C GLU A 168 -5.11 18.98 -1.33
N HIS A 169 -5.86 20.08 -1.51
CA HIS A 169 -7.25 20.21 -1.07
C HIS A 169 -8.30 19.88 -2.15
N ILE A 170 -7.91 19.83 -3.42
CA ILE A 170 -8.82 19.62 -4.56
C ILE A 170 -8.48 18.30 -5.28
N ARG A 171 -9.42 17.35 -5.33
CA ARG A 171 -9.23 16.00 -5.88
C ARG A 171 -10.37 15.58 -6.80
N HIS A 172 -10.08 14.68 -7.74
CA HIS A 172 -11.12 13.90 -8.44
C HIS A 172 -11.54 12.70 -7.59
N LEU A 173 -12.84 12.47 -7.46
CA LEU A 173 -13.34 11.25 -6.83
C LEU A 173 -13.07 10.06 -7.76
N THR A 174 -12.10 9.25 -7.37
CA THR A 174 -11.70 8.05 -8.10
C THR A 174 -12.82 6.99 -7.98
N ALA A 175 -13.07 6.29 -9.09
CA ALA A 175 -14.10 5.27 -9.18
C ALA A 175 -13.47 3.89 -9.44
N PHE A 176 -14.06 2.85 -8.88
CA PHE A 176 -13.82 1.46 -9.25
C PHE A 176 -14.81 1.05 -10.38
N GLU A 177 -14.54 0.00 -11.18
CA GLU A 177 -15.25 -0.25 -12.46
C GLU A 177 -15.72 -1.72 -12.72
N ASN A 178 -17.05 -1.95 -12.89
CA ASN A 178 -17.85 -3.21 -13.16
C ASN A 178 -18.62 -3.95 -12.01
N ASP A 179 -18.01 -4.90 -11.29
CA ASP A 179 -18.57 -5.53 -10.07
C ASP A 179 -18.37 -4.69 -8.78
N GLY A 180 -19.43 -4.02 -8.36
CA GLY A 180 -19.44 -3.17 -7.18
C GLY A 180 -19.34 -3.88 -5.83
N MET A 181 -19.40 -5.21 -5.72
CA MET A 181 -19.32 -5.90 -4.42
C MET A 181 -17.93 -5.75 -3.80
N ALA A 182 -16.87 -6.01 -4.56
CA ALA A 182 -15.50 -5.76 -4.11
C ALA A 182 -15.27 -4.27 -3.80
N ALA A 183 -15.81 -3.36 -4.63
CA ALA A 183 -15.72 -1.91 -4.37
C ALA A 183 -16.44 -1.50 -3.07
N TYR A 184 -17.58 -2.11 -2.78
CA TYR A 184 -18.33 -1.91 -1.54
C TYR A 184 -17.53 -2.39 -0.33
N GLU A 185 -17.04 -3.63 -0.35
CA GLU A 185 -16.20 -4.19 0.72
C GLU A 185 -14.98 -3.32 1.00
N VAL A 186 -14.21 -2.94 -0.05
CA VAL A 186 -13.08 -2.00 0.07
C VAL A 186 -13.50 -0.70 0.75
N CYS A 187 -14.60 -0.08 0.32
CA CYS A 187 -15.01 1.21 0.87
C CYS A 187 -15.46 1.09 2.33
N VAL A 188 -16.18 0.03 2.70
CA VAL A 188 -16.63 -0.20 4.08
C VAL A 188 -15.43 -0.49 5.00
N ASP A 189 -14.50 -1.34 4.58
CA ASP A 189 -13.30 -1.68 5.36
C ASP A 189 -12.36 -0.47 5.58
N ASN A 190 -12.33 0.46 4.62
CA ASN A 190 -11.59 1.72 4.75
C ASN A 190 -12.38 2.85 5.46
N GLY A 191 -13.57 2.55 5.99
CA GLY A 191 -14.36 3.46 6.84
C GLY A 191 -15.20 4.49 6.09
N PHE A 192 -15.46 4.30 4.79
CA PHE A 192 -16.45 5.10 4.06
C PHE A 192 -17.88 4.60 4.39
N GLU A 193 -18.89 5.46 4.22
CA GLU A 193 -20.30 5.11 4.51
C GLU A 193 -20.86 4.04 3.53
N GLY A 194 -20.10 3.68 2.49
CA GLY A 194 -20.45 2.71 1.46
C GLY A 194 -19.99 3.19 0.09
N ILE A 195 -20.82 2.99 -0.95
CA ILE A 195 -20.52 3.41 -2.33
C ILE A 195 -21.71 4.08 -3.03
N VAL A 196 -21.41 4.82 -4.11
CA VAL A 196 -22.37 5.28 -5.11
C VAL A 196 -22.06 4.58 -6.43
N ALA A 197 -22.91 3.63 -6.81
CA ALA A 197 -22.90 2.99 -8.12
C ALA A 197 -23.52 3.93 -9.16
N LYS A 198 -22.84 4.18 -10.28
CA LYS A 198 -23.30 5.04 -11.38
C LYS A 198 -23.16 4.34 -12.73
N SER A 199 -24.18 4.39 -13.59
CA SER A 199 -24.03 3.98 -14.99
C SER A 199 -23.14 4.97 -15.75
N LEU A 200 -22.18 4.48 -16.54
CA LEU A 200 -21.35 5.32 -17.43
C LEU A 200 -22.18 6.01 -18.53
N ASP A 201 -23.31 5.42 -18.90
CA ASP A 201 -24.26 5.99 -19.86
C ASP A 201 -25.25 6.98 -19.22
N SER A 202 -25.22 7.16 -17.88
CA SER A 202 -26.16 8.04 -17.19
C SER A 202 -26.04 9.49 -17.67
N LEU A 203 -27.18 10.07 -18.01
CA LEU A 203 -27.33 11.51 -18.20
C LEU A 203 -27.36 12.20 -16.83
N TYR A 204 -27.07 13.50 -16.79
CA TYR A 204 -27.24 14.26 -15.56
C TYR A 204 -28.68 14.78 -15.51
N GLU A 205 -29.43 14.46 -14.45
CA GLU A 205 -30.84 14.84 -14.30
C GLU A 205 -31.03 15.82 -13.12
N PRO A 206 -30.94 17.15 -13.34
CA PRO A 206 -31.00 18.14 -12.27
C PRO A 206 -32.29 18.02 -11.44
N GLY A 207 -32.15 18.03 -10.12
CA GLY A 207 -33.23 17.94 -9.13
C GLY A 207 -33.97 16.59 -9.07
N ARG A 208 -33.73 15.68 -10.02
CA ARG A 208 -34.37 14.36 -10.05
C ARG A 208 -33.57 13.33 -9.28
N ARG A 209 -34.26 12.28 -8.84
CA ARG A 209 -33.64 11.07 -8.32
C ARG A 209 -33.61 10.03 -9.44
N SER A 210 -32.41 9.53 -9.77
CA SER A 210 -32.23 8.62 -10.89
C SER A 210 -31.93 7.20 -10.41
N PRO A 211 -32.56 6.15 -10.98
CA PRO A 211 -32.17 4.77 -10.73
C PRO A 211 -30.79 4.43 -11.31
N GLN A 212 -30.22 5.29 -12.17
CA GLN A 212 -28.89 5.12 -12.74
C GLN A 212 -27.75 5.54 -11.78
N TRP A 213 -28.09 6.16 -10.64
CA TRP A 213 -27.18 6.49 -9.54
C TRP A 213 -27.75 5.85 -8.28
N ILE A 214 -27.11 4.81 -7.75
CA ILE A 214 -27.59 4.02 -6.61
C ILE A 214 -26.60 4.15 -5.46
N LYS A 215 -27.05 4.58 -4.28
CA LYS A 215 -26.22 4.60 -3.06
C LYS A 215 -26.42 3.31 -2.27
N VAL A 216 -25.33 2.62 -1.98
CA VAL A 216 -25.27 1.41 -1.17
C VAL A 216 -24.54 1.78 0.11
N LYS A 217 -25.10 1.47 1.29
CA LYS A 217 -24.56 1.89 2.59
C LYS A 217 -24.04 0.70 3.39
N ALA A 218 -22.94 0.91 4.11
CA ALA A 218 -22.45 0.01 5.14
C ALA A 218 -23.55 -0.26 6.19
N GLN A 219 -23.86 -1.53 6.47
CA GLN A 219 -24.68 -1.92 7.61
C GLN A 219 -24.05 -3.17 8.23
N GLN A 220 -23.70 -3.11 9.51
CA GLN A 220 -23.04 -4.22 10.22
C GLN A 220 -24.10 -5.25 10.64
N THR A 221 -23.77 -6.54 10.52
CA THR A 221 -24.58 -7.66 11.00
C THR A 221 -23.65 -8.64 11.71
N ASP A 222 -24.02 -9.09 12.90
CA ASP A 222 -23.23 -10.02 13.70
C ASP A 222 -24.16 -10.89 14.59
N GLU A 223 -23.61 -11.90 15.24
CA GLU A 223 -24.33 -12.92 15.99
C GLU A 223 -24.17 -12.75 17.51
N PHE A 224 -25.25 -12.94 18.26
CA PHE A 224 -25.30 -12.75 19.71
C PHE A 224 -26.11 -13.85 20.39
N VAL A 225 -25.76 -14.18 21.62
CA VAL A 225 -26.54 -15.09 22.46
C VAL A 225 -27.45 -14.28 23.38
N VAL A 226 -28.69 -14.74 23.56
CA VAL A 226 -29.66 -14.12 24.47
C VAL A 226 -29.37 -14.54 25.92
N GLY A 227 -29.02 -13.58 26.78
CA GLY A 227 -28.79 -13.81 28.22
C GLY A 227 -29.92 -13.36 29.15
N GLY A 228 -30.96 -12.72 28.60
CA GLY A 228 -32.14 -12.28 29.35
C GLY A 228 -33.07 -11.40 28.52
N PHE A 229 -34.17 -10.95 29.12
CA PHE A 229 -35.09 -10.00 28.49
C PHE A 229 -35.78 -9.09 29.51
N THR A 230 -36.10 -7.86 29.11
CA THR A 230 -36.92 -6.94 29.92
C THR A 230 -38.40 -7.19 29.67
N ARG A 231 -39.26 -6.98 30.68
CA ARG A 231 -40.72 -7.02 30.51
C ARG A 231 -41.23 -6.01 29.47
N GLY A 232 -42.19 -6.42 28.64
CA GLY A 232 -42.85 -5.53 27.67
C GLY A 232 -43.81 -4.53 28.31
N GLN A 233 -44.14 -3.45 27.59
CA GLN A 233 -45.04 -2.38 28.05
C GLN A 233 -46.13 -2.11 27.00
N GLY A 234 -47.27 -1.57 27.44
CA GLY A 234 -48.42 -1.28 26.57
C GLY A 234 -48.91 -2.52 25.83
N GLY A 235 -49.10 -2.42 24.51
CA GLY A 235 -49.49 -3.55 23.65
C GLY A 235 -48.48 -4.70 23.59
N ARG A 236 -47.24 -4.51 24.08
CA ARG A 236 -46.24 -5.60 24.23
C ARG A 236 -46.20 -6.20 25.64
N SER A 237 -47.06 -5.79 26.56
CA SER A 237 -47.13 -6.33 27.94
C SER A 237 -47.23 -7.86 28.09
N PRO A 238 -47.84 -8.65 27.18
CA PRO A 238 -47.80 -10.13 27.27
C PRO A 238 -46.52 -10.76 26.70
N THR A 239 -45.55 -9.95 26.26
CA THR A 239 -44.27 -10.40 25.67
C THR A 239 -43.10 -9.60 26.28
N PHE A 240 -41.97 -9.46 25.57
CA PHE A 240 -40.80 -8.74 26.05
C PHE A 240 -40.66 -7.34 25.45
N GLY A 241 -39.92 -6.47 26.14
CA GLY A 241 -39.58 -5.11 25.69
C GLY A 241 -38.32 -5.09 24.82
N ALA A 242 -37.24 -5.69 25.33
CA ALA A 242 -35.97 -5.88 24.65
C ALA A 242 -35.28 -7.17 25.14
N LEU A 243 -34.47 -7.80 24.29
CA LEU A 243 -33.56 -8.88 24.64
C LEU A 243 -32.21 -8.30 25.09
N LEU A 244 -31.60 -8.90 26.11
CA LEU A 244 -30.25 -8.60 26.57
C LEU A 244 -29.27 -9.56 25.89
N LEU A 245 -28.24 -9.01 25.27
CA LEU A 245 -27.33 -9.71 24.37
C LEU A 245 -25.95 -9.89 24.99
N GLY A 246 -25.30 -10.99 24.66
CA GLY A 246 -23.90 -11.21 24.97
C GLY A 246 -23.21 -12.18 24.02
N SER A 247 -21.91 -12.35 24.23
CA SER A 247 -21.05 -13.26 23.48
C SER A 247 -19.87 -13.69 24.37
N TYR A 248 -19.20 -14.80 24.00
CA TYR A 248 -18.18 -15.43 24.83
C TYR A 248 -16.76 -14.94 24.51
N ASP A 249 -16.00 -14.43 25.48
CA ASP A 249 -14.60 -14.06 25.25
C ASP A 249 -13.67 -15.28 25.05
N ASP A 250 -12.38 -15.03 24.82
CA ASP A 250 -11.36 -16.06 24.59
C ASP A 250 -11.22 -17.01 25.79
N ASP A 251 -11.36 -16.46 27.01
CA ASP A 251 -11.38 -17.19 28.29
C ASP A 251 -12.73 -17.89 28.55
N CYS A 252 -13.63 -17.91 27.56
CA CYS A 252 -14.98 -18.51 27.59
C CYS A 252 -15.96 -17.86 28.58
N ASN A 253 -15.73 -16.62 28.99
CA ASN A 253 -16.66 -15.89 29.84
C ASN A 253 -17.74 -15.16 29.03
N PHE A 254 -18.98 -15.11 29.54
CA PHE A 254 -20.11 -14.50 28.83
C PHE A 254 -20.21 -12.99 29.10
N VAL A 255 -19.91 -12.16 28.10
CA VAL A 255 -19.81 -10.70 28.21
C VAL A 255 -21.07 -10.03 27.64
N TYR A 256 -21.55 -8.98 28.30
CA TYR A 256 -22.74 -8.22 27.86
C TYR A 256 -22.40 -7.24 26.72
N CYS A 257 -23.24 -7.21 25.67
CA CYS A 257 -23.02 -6.44 24.44
C CYS A 257 -24.15 -5.42 24.14
N GLY A 258 -25.14 -5.26 25.02
CA GLY A 258 -26.26 -4.33 24.85
C GLY A 258 -27.62 -5.00 24.73
N SER A 259 -28.61 -4.28 24.16
CA SER A 259 -30.01 -4.74 24.11
C SER A 259 -30.73 -4.41 22.80
N VAL A 260 -31.65 -5.26 22.35
CA VAL A 260 -32.44 -5.08 21.11
C VAL A 260 -33.95 -5.22 21.36
N GLY A 261 -34.74 -4.22 20.91
CA GLY A 261 -36.22 -4.20 21.01
C GLY A 261 -36.96 -3.98 19.67
N THR A 262 -36.21 -3.88 18.58
CA THR A 262 -36.66 -3.58 17.21
C THR A 262 -36.36 -4.77 16.28
N GLY A 263 -37.12 -4.89 15.18
CA GLY A 263 -37.01 -6.03 14.24
C GLY A 263 -37.97 -7.19 14.51
N PHE A 264 -38.76 -7.14 15.59
CA PHE A 264 -39.77 -8.16 15.91
C PHE A 264 -41.18 -7.72 15.47
N ASP A 265 -41.85 -8.58 14.70
CA ASP A 265 -43.31 -8.56 14.53
C ASP A 265 -44.00 -9.37 15.66
N GLU A 266 -45.34 -9.37 15.70
CA GLU A 266 -46.06 -10.11 16.75
C GLU A 266 -45.84 -11.63 16.74
N ARG A 267 -45.61 -12.23 15.55
CA ARG A 267 -45.39 -13.67 15.42
C ARG A 267 -44.03 -14.04 15.99
N LEU A 268 -43.00 -13.25 15.67
CA LEU A 268 -41.65 -13.38 16.20
C LEU A 268 -41.59 -13.13 17.70
N LEU A 269 -42.32 -12.13 18.23
CA LEU A 269 -42.42 -11.89 19.68
C LEU A 269 -42.97 -13.13 20.40
N ARG A 270 -44.08 -13.70 19.91
CA ARG A 270 -44.69 -14.92 20.49
C ARG A 270 -43.77 -16.14 20.35
N ASP A 271 -43.08 -16.30 19.23
CA ASP A 271 -42.16 -17.42 19.01
C ASP A 271 -40.96 -17.37 19.96
N MET A 272 -40.32 -16.20 20.08
CA MET A 272 -39.20 -15.98 21.00
C MET A 272 -39.61 -16.20 22.46
N CYS A 273 -40.79 -15.78 22.89
CA CYS A 273 -41.28 -16.09 24.24
C CYS A 273 -41.32 -17.61 24.52
N ARG A 274 -41.81 -18.43 23.57
CA ARG A 274 -41.82 -19.90 23.72
C ARG A 274 -40.41 -20.49 23.79
N ARG A 275 -39.49 -19.98 22.97
CA ARG A 275 -38.07 -20.42 22.96
C ARG A 275 -37.34 -20.07 24.25
N MET A 276 -37.63 -18.91 24.84
CA MET A 276 -36.98 -18.44 26.08
C MET A 276 -37.49 -19.13 27.35
N GLU A 277 -38.76 -19.59 27.36
CA GLU A 277 -39.40 -20.21 28.54
C GLU A 277 -38.58 -21.33 29.21
N PRO A 278 -38.06 -22.37 28.50
CA PRO A 278 -37.31 -23.46 29.12
C PRO A 278 -35.90 -23.07 29.60
N HIS A 279 -35.43 -21.85 29.33
CA HIS A 279 -34.07 -21.41 29.65
C HIS A 279 -34.00 -20.43 30.82
N LYS A 280 -35.11 -20.13 31.51
CA LYS A 280 -35.15 -19.21 32.67
C LYS A 280 -34.26 -19.69 33.83
N ILE A 281 -33.54 -18.75 34.42
CA ILE A 281 -32.64 -18.95 35.57
C ILE A 281 -32.71 -17.76 36.54
N ASP A 282 -32.41 -17.99 37.83
CA ASP A 282 -32.50 -16.94 38.86
C ASP A 282 -31.30 -15.97 38.87
N LYS A 283 -30.14 -16.43 38.38
CA LYS A 283 -28.88 -15.66 38.37
C LYS A 283 -28.58 -15.14 36.96
N HIS A 284 -28.01 -13.94 36.86
CA HIS A 284 -27.56 -13.42 35.56
C HIS A 284 -26.42 -14.29 34.99
N PRO A 285 -26.38 -14.54 33.67
CA PRO A 285 -25.32 -15.34 33.07
C PRO A 285 -24.03 -14.55 32.78
N PHE A 286 -24.11 -13.22 32.79
CA PHE A 286 -23.01 -12.33 32.39
C PHE A 286 -21.93 -12.20 33.48
N VAL A 287 -20.66 -12.02 33.08
CA VAL A 287 -19.52 -11.73 33.98
C VAL A 287 -19.78 -10.53 34.89
N LYS A 288 -20.23 -9.42 34.28
CA LYS A 288 -20.64 -8.21 34.96
C LYS A 288 -22.14 -8.05 34.75
N ARG A 289 -22.89 -7.86 35.85
CA ARG A 289 -24.34 -7.60 35.77
C ARG A 289 -24.59 -6.33 34.95
N PRO A 290 -25.46 -6.37 33.91
CA PRO A 290 -25.84 -5.18 33.17
C PRO A 290 -26.61 -4.17 34.06
N ASP A 291 -26.34 -2.88 33.88
CA ASP A 291 -27.06 -1.78 34.56
C ASP A 291 -28.40 -1.48 33.84
N GLU A 292 -29.28 -2.48 33.81
CA GLU A 292 -30.64 -2.35 33.30
C GLU A 292 -31.58 -1.97 34.45
N LYS A 293 -32.31 -0.86 34.26
CA LYS A 293 -33.20 -0.26 35.27
C LYS A 293 -34.60 -0.89 35.27
N LYS A 294 -34.92 -1.68 34.25
CA LYS A 294 -36.18 -2.43 34.13
C LYS A 294 -36.08 -3.80 34.80
N GLU A 295 -37.23 -4.40 35.09
CA GLU A 295 -37.34 -5.79 35.52
C GLU A 295 -36.84 -6.72 34.39
N VAL A 296 -35.80 -7.52 34.68
CA VAL A 296 -35.15 -8.46 33.74
C VAL A 296 -35.40 -9.90 34.19
N THR A 297 -35.85 -10.74 33.27
CA THR A 297 -35.80 -12.20 33.41
C THR A 297 -34.49 -12.71 32.81
N TRP A 298 -33.69 -13.47 33.58
CA TRP A 298 -32.42 -14.02 33.11
C TRP A 298 -32.60 -15.37 32.43
N LEU A 299 -31.74 -15.66 31.45
CA LEU A 299 -31.76 -16.89 30.66
C LEU A 299 -30.39 -17.55 30.66
N ARG A 300 -30.37 -18.89 30.65
CA ARG A 300 -29.18 -19.65 30.28
C ARG A 300 -28.84 -19.30 28.82
N PRO A 301 -27.60 -18.91 28.47
CA PRO A 301 -27.27 -18.49 27.11
C PRO A 301 -27.29 -19.67 26.14
N GLN A 302 -28.44 -19.93 25.53
CA GLN A 302 -28.70 -21.10 24.68
C GLN A 302 -29.34 -20.74 23.33
N ILE A 303 -29.78 -19.48 23.16
CA ILE A 303 -30.44 -19.02 21.93
C ILE A 303 -29.52 -18.05 21.22
N VAL A 304 -29.04 -18.44 20.04
CA VAL A 304 -28.26 -17.57 19.14
C VAL A 304 -29.19 -16.81 18.21
N ILE A 305 -28.96 -15.52 18.05
CA ILE A 305 -29.70 -14.63 17.15
C ILE A 305 -28.76 -13.74 16.34
N GLU A 306 -29.21 -13.36 15.15
CA GLU A 306 -28.48 -12.49 14.23
C GLU A 306 -29.05 -11.07 14.29
N ILE A 307 -28.18 -10.09 14.52
CA ILE A 307 -28.51 -8.70 14.78
C ILE A 307 -27.81 -7.79 13.78
N LYS A 308 -28.59 -6.89 13.19
CA LYS A 308 -28.10 -5.78 12.37
C LYS A 308 -27.93 -4.53 13.23
N PHE A 309 -26.82 -3.82 13.13
CA PHE A 309 -26.55 -2.62 13.91
C PHE A 309 -25.74 -1.59 13.10
N MET A 310 -25.64 -0.37 13.62
CA MET A 310 -24.89 0.70 12.95
C MET A 310 -23.40 0.61 13.24
N ASP A 311 -23.04 0.53 14.52
CA ASP A 311 -21.65 0.41 14.95
C ASP A 311 -21.52 -0.10 16.40
N TRP A 312 -20.30 -0.43 16.83
CA TRP A 312 -19.95 -0.64 18.23
C TRP A 312 -19.70 0.70 18.93
N THR A 313 -19.88 0.73 20.25
CA THR A 313 -19.48 1.85 21.12
C THR A 313 -18.18 1.52 21.86
N PHE A 314 -17.52 2.54 22.41
CA PHE A 314 -16.25 2.38 23.13
C PHE A 314 -16.33 1.41 24.32
N ASP A 315 -17.51 1.31 24.95
CA ASP A 315 -17.81 0.35 26.02
C ASP A 315 -18.22 -1.05 25.52
N ASN A 316 -17.99 -1.36 24.25
CA ASN A 316 -18.40 -2.61 23.57
C ASN A 316 -19.92 -2.90 23.60
N HIS A 317 -20.77 -1.88 23.50
CA HIS A 317 -22.21 -2.05 23.29
C HIS A 317 -22.65 -1.71 21.85
N LEU A 318 -23.66 -2.40 21.33
CA LEU A 318 -24.23 -2.17 19.99
C LEU A 318 -25.02 -0.86 19.88
N ARG A 319 -24.75 -0.06 18.84
CA ARG A 319 -25.51 1.15 18.50
C ARG A 319 -26.61 0.85 17.47
N ALA A 320 -27.85 1.20 17.82
CA ALA A 320 -29.05 1.00 17.00
C ALA A 320 -29.24 -0.45 16.47
N PRO A 321 -29.23 -1.48 17.34
CA PRO A 321 -29.44 -2.86 16.94
C PRO A 321 -30.89 -3.14 16.49
N VAL A 322 -31.05 -4.08 15.56
CA VAL A 322 -32.31 -4.56 14.98
C VAL A 322 -32.21 -6.07 14.80
N PHE A 323 -33.18 -6.82 15.30
CA PHE A 323 -33.24 -8.27 15.13
C PHE A 323 -33.49 -8.66 13.66
N LEU A 324 -32.78 -9.69 13.19
CA LEU A 324 -33.02 -10.32 11.89
C LEU A 324 -33.65 -11.71 12.01
N ARG A 325 -32.98 -12.65 12.70
CA ARG A 325 -33.41 -14.06 12.78
C ARG A 325 -32.79 -14.81 13.97
N VAL A 326 -33.34 -15.98 14.29
CA VAL A 326 -32.73 -16.99 15.17
C VAL A 326 -31.79 -17.86 14.35
N ARG A 327 -30.69 -18.32 14.96
CA ARG A 327 -29.71 -19.24 14.35
C ARG A 327 -29.73 -20.57 15.10
N GLU A 328 -30.59 -21.46 14.65
CA GLU A 328 -30.70 -22.84 15.17
C GLU A 328 -29.55 -23.74 14.71
N ASP A 329 -28.80 -23.29 13.70
CA ASP A 329 -27.66 -23.95 13.06
C ASP A 329 -26.33 -23.80 13.82
N LYS A 330 -26.30 -23.07 14.94
CA LYS A 330 -25.05 -22.68 15.62
C LYS A 330 -25.07 -22.90 17.12
N CYS A 331 -23.96 -23.39 17.68
CA CYS A 331 -23.82 -23.56 19.13
C CYS A 331 -23.55 -22.21 19.81
N PRO A 332 -24.13 -21.94 21.01
CA PRO A 332 -23.89 -20.70 21.75
C PRO A 332 -22.41 -20.41 22.02
N GLU A 333 -21.61 -21.43 22.29
CA GLU A 333 -20.19 -21.35 22.63
C GLU A 333 -19.30 -21.04 21.40
N GLU A 334 -19.86 -21.07 20.19
CA GLU A 334 -19.23 -20.60 18.95
C GLU A 334 -19.51 -19.11 18.68
N VAL A 335 -20.40 -18.48 19.46
CA VAL A 335 -20.71 -17.05 19.38
C VAL A 335 -19.70 -16.29 20.25
N ARG A 336 -18.50 -16.15 19.69
CA ARG A 336 -17.40 -15.48 20.36
C ARG A 336 -17.58 -13.97 20.32
N LEU A 337 -17.27 -13.32 21.44
CA LEU A 337 -17.02 -11.90 21.47
C LEU A 337 -15.81 -11.66 20.58
N VAL A 338 -16.07 -11.17 19.37
CA VAL A 338 -15.04 -10.59 18.54
C VAL A 338 -14.59 -9.32 19.24
N ARG A 339 -13.69 -9.47 20.23
CA ARG A 339 -12.72 -8.42 20.50
C ARG A 339 -12.07 -8.16 19.16
N ARG A 340 -12.38 -7.01 18.57
CA ARG A 340 -11.50 -6.44 17.57
C ARG A 340 -10.18 -6.18 18.30
N ALA A 341 -9.27 -7.14 18.22
CA ALA A 341 -7.87 -6.79 18.01
C ALA A 341 -7.84 -5.68 16.94
N PRO A 342 -6.98 -4.66 17.04
CA PRO A 342 -6.89 -3.61 16.03
C PRO A 342 -6.85 -4.28 14.67
N GLN A 343 -7.93 -4.09 13.88
CA GLN A 343 -8.35 -5.13 12.93
C GLN A 343 -7.20 -5.43 11.97
N ALA A 344 -6.85 -6.71 11.87
CA ALA A 344 -5.81 -7.15 10.96
C ALA A 344 -6.16 -6.63 9.56
N ILE A 345 -5.23 -5.89 8.95
CA ILE A 345 -5.39 -5.35 7.60
C ILE A 345 -5.61 -6.53 6.66
N VAL A 346 -6.86 -6.77 6.28
CA VAL A 346 -7.20 -7.66 5.18
C VAL A 346 -6.71 -6.95 3.93
N GLN A 347 -5.62 -7.46 3.34
CA GLN A 347 -5.16 -6.96 2.05
C GLN A 347 -6.22 -7.29 1.01
N ILE A 348 -6.92 -6.26 0.51
CA ILE A 348 -7.72 -6.43 -0.69
C ILE A 348 -6.78 -6.33 -1.90
N ASP A 349 -6.83 -7.40 -2.67
CA ASP A 349 -6.02 -7.66 -3.85
C ASP A 349 -6.53 -6.83 -5.05
N PRO A 350 -5.72 -5.89 -5.60
CA PRO A 350 -6.11 -5.13 -6.79
C PRO A 350 -6.38 -6.02 -8.01
N GLU A 351 -5.92 -7.28 -8.01
CA GLU A 351 -6.11 -8.23 -9.11
C GLU A 351 -7.55 -8.77 -9.24
N LYS A 352 -8.42 -8.60 -8.24
CA LYS A 352 -9.81 -9.08 -8.35
C LYS A 352 -10.77 -8.10 -8.98
N TYR A 353 -10.31 -6.90 -9.38
CA TYR A 353 -11.19 -5.95 -10.04
C TYR A 353 -10.59 -5.25 -11.26
N VAL A 354 -11.37 -5.20 -12.34
CA VAL A 354 -10.90 -4.87 -13.68
C VAL A 354 -11.68 -3.70 -14.27
N PRO A 355 -11.05 -2.51 -14.33
CA PRO A 355 -11.45 -1.46 -15.25
C PRO A 355 -11.55 -1.96 -16.70
N THR A 356 -12.76 -1.93 -17.26
CA THR A 356 -12.98 -2.21 -18.67
C THR A 356 -12.74 -0.94 -19.44
N LYS A 357 -11.60 -0.91 -20.16
CA LYS A 357 -11.10 0.22 -20.95
C LYS A 357 -12.21 1.09 -21.55
N PRO A 358 -12.12 2.43 -21.45
CA PRO A 358 -13.03 3.31 -22.20
C PRO A 358 -12.87 3.06 -23.70
N THR A 359 -13.93 2.61 -24.36
CA THR A 359 -13.97 2.39 -25.80
C THR A 359 -13.81 3.72 -26.54
N GLN A 360 -12.65 3.95 -27.15
CA GLN A 360 -12.52 5.04 -28.12
C GLN A 360 -13.34 4.69 -29.37
N LEU A 361 -14.37 5.50 -29.63
CA LEU A 361 -15.06 5.55 -30.92
C LEU A 361 -14.15 6.29 -31.91
N THR A 362 -13.41 5.52 -32.72
CA THR A 362 -12.55 6.08 -33.76
C THR A 362 -13.37 6.57 -34.95
N LEU A 363 -13.41 7.89 -35.17
CA LEU A 363 -13.79 8.45 -36.46
C LEU A 363 -12.62 8.25 -37.43
N THR A 364 -12.80 7.38 -38.42
CA THR A 364 -11.80 7.14 -39.48
C THR A 364 -11.85 8.23 -40.55
N LEU A 365 -10.70 8.84 -40.83
CA LEU A 365 -10.40 9.46 -42.12
C LEU A 365 -9.07 8.89 -42.63
N GLU A 366 -9.12 8.20 -43.76
CA GLU A 366 -7.95 7.68 -44.47
C GLU A 366 -7.25 8.80 -45.26
N GLY A 367 -5.94 8.69 -45.51
CA GLY A 367 -5.27 9.71 -46.35
C GLY A 367 -3.75 9.62 -46.52
N ALA A 368 -3.30 8.68 -47.36
CA ALA A 368 -2.08 8.75 -48.17
C ALA A 368 -0.68 8.73 -47.50
N ALA A 369 0.28 8.16 -48.24
CA ALA A 369 1.59 7.74 -47.77
C ALA A 369 2.76 8.38 -48.56
N LEU A 370 3.94 8.43 -47.91
CA LEU A 370 5.31 8.28 -48.48
C LEU A 370 5.93 9.46 -49.30
N PRO A 371 7.27 9.49 -49.58
CA PRO A 371 8.42 8.79 -48.93
C PRO A 371 9.74 9.62 -48.75
N ASN A 372 10.72 9.01 -48.05
CA ASN A 372 12.19 9.06 -48.25
C ASN A 372 13.04 10.34 -48.03
N GLY A 373 14.23 10.15 -47.43
CA GLY A 373 15.31 11.16 -47.40
C GLY A 373 16.48 10.80 -46.46
N SER A 374 17.44 10.00 -46.93
CA SER A 374 18.59 9.48 -46.17
C SER A 374 19.88 10.30 -46.36
N VAL A 375 20.58 10.72 -45.29
CA VAL A 375 22.04 11.05 -45.32
C VAL A 375 22.75 10.72 -43.99
N LYS A 376 23.96 10.14 -44.10
CA LYS A 376 25.04 9.99 -43.11
C LYS A 376 26.37 10.08 -43.91
N PRO A 377 27.58 10.15 -43.32
CA PRO A 377 28.00 10.62 -41.99
C PRO A 377 29.21 11.60 -42.03
N GLY A 378 29.65 12.11 -40.87
CA GLY A 378 30.93 12.84 -40.69
C GLY A 378 31.72 12.32 -39.49
N ARG A 379 33.07 12.30 -39.54
CA ARG A 379 33.95 11.55 -38.62
C ARG A 379 35.21 12.37 -38.26
N LYS A 380 35.86 12.03 -37.12
CA LYS A 380 37.19 12.48 -36.62
C LYS A 380 37.17 13.80 -35.81
N LYS A 381 38.07 14.07 -34.84
CA LYS A 381 39.05 13.21 -34.13
C LYS A 381 39.49 13.87 -32.80
N SER A 382 39.81 13.03 -31.81
CA SER A 382 40.81 13.16 -30.75
C SER A 382 41.63 14.47 -30.57
N ALA A 383 41.77 14.89 -29.30
CA ALA A 383 43.04 15.35 -28.73
C ALA A 383 43.20 14.81 -27.29
N LYS A 384 44.45 14.69 -26.82
CA LYS A 384 44.87 14.05 -25.55
C LYS A 384 45.80 15.02 -24.79
N VAL A 385 46.32 14.57 -23.64
CA VAL A 385 47.39 15.20 -22.82
C VAL A 385 46.90 16.34 -21.90
N GLY A 386 47.27 16.40 -20.62
CA GLY A 386 47.99 15.38 -19.83
C GLY A 386 48.42 15.84 -18.43
N THR A 387 48.48 14.87 -17.52
CA THR A 387 49.52 14.68 -16.48
C THR A 387 50.07 15.89 -15.71
N SER A 388 49.89 15.89 -14.38
CA SER A 388 51.03 15.66 -13.47
C SER A 388 50.54 15.18 -12.09
N ALA A 389 51.42 14.49 -11.36
CA ALA A 389 51.17 13.97 -10.02
C ALA A 389 52.35 14.35 -9.12
N VAL A 390 52.14 14.49 -7.81
CA VAL A 390 53.08 14.31 -6.67
C VAL A 390 52.19 14.50 -5.41
N ALA A 391 51.89 13.56 -4.51
CA ALA A 391 52.60 12.46 -3.85
C ALA A 391 53.08 12.79 -2.42
N LYS A 392 52.48 12.08 -1.45
CA LYS A 392 53.01 11.66 -0.13
C LYS A 392 53.40 12.74 0.89
N THR A 393 52.82 12.65 2.10
CA THR A 393 53.46 11.91 3.23
C THR A 393 52.55 11.81 4.46
N ALA A 394 52.63 10.67 5.15
CA ALA A 394 52.24 10.50 6.56
C ALA A 394 53.51 10.14 7.35
N PRO A 395 53.55 10.28 8.69
CA PRO A 395 53.67 9.05 9.49
C PRO A 395 53.12 9.05 10.95
N LYS A 396 52.58 7.89 11.33
CA LYS A 396 52.88 7.10 12.56
C LYS A 396 52.56 7.66 13.98
N SER A 397 51.42 7.18 14.50
CA SER A 397 51.29 6.24 15.65
C SER A 397 52.06 6.44 16.98
N LYS A 398 51.34 6.29 18.10
CA LYS A 398 51.81 5.56 19.31
C LYS A 398 50.64 4.92 20.07
N LYS A 399 50.84 3.71 20.61
CA LYS A 399 49.89 2.95 21.45
C LYS A 399 50.18 3.18 22.93
N VAL A 400 49.15 3.18 23.78
CA VAL A 400 49.20 2.72 25.18
C VAL A 400 47.92 1.95 25.51
N LYS A 401 48.03 0.82 26.22
CA LYS A 401 46.90 0.07 26.82
C LYS A 401 46.73 0.51 28.29
N THR A 402 45.51 0.54 28.81
CA THR A 402 45.20 -0.07 30.13
C THR A 402 43.69 -0.20 30.39
N THR A 403 43.37 -1.30 31.06
CA THR A 403 42.09 -1.74 31.65
C THR A 403 41.42 -0.74 32.61
N ALA A 404 40.08 -0.66 32.58
CA ALA A 404 39.24 -0.53 33.78
C ALA A 404 37.77 -0.85 33.46
N ALA A 405 37.16 -1.77 34.22
CA ALA A 405 35.70 -1.90 34.26
C ALA A 405 35.13 -0.81 35.18
N LYS A 406 34.05 -0.13 34.77
CA LYS A 406 33.18 0.64 35.68
C LYS A 406 31.80 0.86 35.06
N SER A 407 30.78 0.61 35.87
CA SER A 407 29.38 0.94 35.57
C SER A 407 29.22 2.42 35.23
N ARG A 408 28.35 2.72 34.26
CA ARG A 408 27.80 4.07 34.08
C ARG A 408 26.31 4.04 33.82
N SER A 409 25.64 4.86 34.62
CA SER A 409 24.24 5.29 34.60
C SER A 409 23.57 5.32 33.22
N LYS A 410 22.30 4.91 33.18
CA LYS A 410 21.41 5.20 32.06
C LYS A 410 21.23 6.71 31.90
N GLU A 411 21.46 7.15 30.66
CA GLU A 411 20.96 8.38 30.01
C GLU A 411 21.60 9.75 30.31
N PRO A 412 21.55 10.68 29.33
CA PRO A 412 20.86 10.59 28.03
C PRO A 412 21.77 10.43 26.81
N ARG A 413 21.49 9.42 25.97
CA ARG A 413 22.01 9.24 24.59
C ARG A 413 21.45 10.28 23.59
N VAL A 414 21.06 11.46 24.06
CA VAL A 414 20.37 12.49 23.26
C VAL A 414 21.37 13.46 22.61
N ALA A 415 22.40 13.90 23.33
CA ALA A 415 23.38 14.87 22.82
C ALA A 415 24.27 14.30 21.71
N GLU A 416 24.63 13.01 21.80
CA GLU A 416 25.48 12.33 20.81
C GLU A 416 24.71 11.89 19.55
N ARG A 417 23.38 12.05 19.54
CA ARG A 417 22.61 11.98 18.29
C ARG A 417 23.02 13.15 17.40
N GLN A 418 22.84 14.40 17.85
CA GLN A 418 22.86 15.63 17.03
C GLN A 418 23.91 15.71 15.89
N SER A 419 25.14 15.20 16.06
CA SER A 419 26.22 15.34 15.07
C SER A 419 26.17 14.40 13.84
N ILE A 420 25.17 13.50 13.73
CA ILE A 420 25.00 12.63 12.54
C ILE A 420 24.02 13.26 11.51
N TYR A 421 23.34 14.36 11.87
CA TYR A 421 22.05 14.72 11.28
C TYR A 421 22.02 15.86 10.22
N ASP A 422 23.16 16.44 9.85
CA ASP A 422 23.21 17.61 8.95
C ASP A 422 23.39 17.28 7.44
N ALA A 423 23.47 16.00 7.06
CA ALA A 423 23.74 15.60 5.67
C ALA A 423 22.47 15.36 4.84
N VAL A 424 22.10 16.35 4.03
CA VAL A 424 21.30 16.12 2.80
C VAL A 424 22.15 15.24 1.87
N VAL A 425 21.56 14.17 1.32
CA VAL A 425 22.22 13.01 0.69
C VAL A 425 22.95 12.12 1.70
N VAL A 426 22.28 11.04 2.13
CA VAL A 426 22.95 9.93 2.85
C VAL A 426 23.87 9.20 1.85
N PRO A 427 25.18 9.10 2.11
CA PRO A 427 26.08 8.30 1.28
C PRO A 427 25.78 6.81 1.46
N PHE A 428 25.92 6.02 0.40
CA PHE A 428 26.04 4.56 0.55
C PHE A 428 27.29 4.27 1.38
N LYS A 429 27.11 3.86 2.64
CA LYS A 429 28.21 3.52 3.54
C LYS A 429 28.90 2.25 3.02
N GLN A 430 30.04 2.42 2.37
CA GLN A 430 30.93 1.28 2.12
C GLN A 430 31.33 0.65 3.46
N VAL A 431 31.26 -0.68 3.53
CA VAL A 431 31.61 -1.44 4.75
C VAL A 431 33.08 -1.19 5.09
N SER A 432 33.34 -0.82 6.36
CA SER A 432 34.67 -0.40 6.83
C SER A 432 35.70 -1.52 6.77
N SER A 433 36.99 -1.17 6.84
CA SER A 433 38.11 -2.13 6.90
C SER A 433 37.99 -3.08 8.10
N GLU A 434 37.57 -2.56 9.25
CA GLU A 434 37.42 -3.28 10.51
C GLU A 434 36.26 -4.27 10.39
N GLN A 435 35.15 -3.83 9.81
CA GLN A 435 33.97 -4.67 9.63
C GLN A 435 34.20 -5.74 8.56
N LYS A 436 34.95 -5.46 7.48
CA LYS A 436 35.42 -6.47 6.52
C LYS A 436 36.31 -7.52 7.18
N ALA A 437 37.21 -7.10 8.08
CA ALA A 437 38.03 -8.02 8.85
C ALA A 437 37.19 -8.90 9.81
N ALA A 438 36.18 -8.33 10.47
CA ALA A 438 35.24 -9.10 11.30
C ALA A 438 34.43 -10.12 10.47
N CYS A 439 33.97 -9.74 9.28
CA CYS A 439 33.30 -10.64 8.33
C CYS A 439 34.17 -11.85 7.97
N ALA A 440 35.43 -11.60 7.60
CA ALA A 440 36.39 -12.65 7.28
C ALA A 440 36.73 -13.53 8.50
N ALA A 441 36.86 -12.95 9.70
CA ALA A 441 37.16 -13.68 10.92
C ALA A 441 36.01 -14.65 11.30
N VAL A 442 34.75 -14.20 11.26
CA VAL A 442 33.60 -15.06 11.56
C VAL A 442 33.45 -16.17 10.50
N ALA A 443 33.66 -15.85 9.22
CA ALA A 443 33.64 -16.86 8.14
C ALA A 443 34.73 -17.94 8.32
N ALA A 444 35.94 -17.54 8.73
CA ALA A 444 37.04 -18.47 9.02
C ALA A 444 36.80 -19.29 10.29
N GLN A 445 36.21 -18.70 11.34
CA GLN A 445 35.86 -19.40 12.56
C GLN A 445 34.79 -20.47 12.32
N LEU A 446 33.72 -20.13 11.57
CA LEU A 446 32.69 -21.10 11.14
C LEU A 446 33.30 -22.24 10.32
N GLU A 447 34.27 -21.96 9.44
CA GLU A 447 34.99 -22.99 8.66
C GLU A 447 35.89 -23.89 9.53
N ALA A 448 36.39 -23.40 10.68
CA ALA A 448 37.21 -24.17 11.61
C ALA A 448 36.38 -25.07 12.54
N THR A 449 35.24 -24.58 13.07
CA THR A 449 34.37 -25.31 14.00
C THR A 449 33.36 -26.21 13.28
N LYS A 450 33.86 -27.12 12.42
CA LYS A 450 33.03 -28.03 11.62
C LYS A 450 32.33 -29.12 12.42
N ASN A 451 32.90 -29.52 13.56
CA ASN A 451 32.36 -30.59 14.40
C ASN A 451 31.36 -30.05 15.45
N ASP A 452 31.44 -28.76 15.78
CA ASP A 452 30.66 -28.17 16.87
C ASP A 452 29.28 -27.72 16.38
N ASP A 453 28.20 -28.17 17.04
CA ASP A 453 26.83 -27.76 16.69
C ASP A 453 26.44 -26.37 17.25
N LYS A 454 27.31 -25.79 18.08
CA LYS A 454 27.19 -24.44 18.66
C LYS A 454 28.52 -23.71 18.53
N MET A 455 28.49 -22.38 18.44
CA MET A 455 29.67 -21.52 18.36
C MET A 455 29.32 -20.13 18.90
N GLU A 456 30.26 -19.46 19.55
CA GLU A 456 30.16 -18.03 19.86
C GLU A 456 31.10 -17.23 18.96
N ALA A 457 30.64 -16.10 18.44
CA ALA A 457 31.45 -15.13 17.70
C ALA A 457 31.38 -13.76 18.37
N VAL A 458 32.50 -13.05 18.42
CA VAL A 458 32.56 -11.67 18.90
C VAL A 458 32.69 -10.72 17.71
N VAL A 459 31.73 -9.84 17.51
CA VAL A 459 31.71 -8.83 16.44
C VAL A 459 31.60 -7.45 17.08
N ASN A 460 32.59 -6.59 16.86
CA ASN A 460 32.65 -5.22 17.40
C ASN A 460 32.56 -5.08 18.94
N GLY A 461 32.66 -6.19 19.68
CA GLY A 461 32.54 -6.25 21.14
C GLY A 461 31.27 -6.98 21.61
N ASP A 462 30.31 -7.19 20.71
CA ASP A 462 29.09 -7.95 20.97
C ASP A 462 29.29 -9.45 20.72
N THR A 463 28.76 -10.29 21.60
CA THR A 463 28.78 -11.76 21.44
C THR A 463 27.50 -12.22 20.75
N ILE A 464 27.66 -13.02 19.68
CA ILE A 464 26.57 -13.67 18.95
C ILE A 464 26.69 -15.18 19.14
N GLU A 465 25.65 -15.78 19.73
CA GLU A 465 25.53 -17.23 19.89
C GLU A 465 24.92 -17.90 18.66
N PHE A 466 25.66 -18.83 18.06
CA PHE A 466 25.17 -19.72 17.02
C PHE A 466 24.85 -21.11 17.58
N SER A 467 23.77 -21.71 17.06
CA SER A 467 23.30 -23.02 17.50
C SER A 467 22.61 -23.79 16.39
N HIS A 468 22.61 -25.12 16.47
CA HIS A 468 22.10 -26.03 15.44
C HIS A 468 22.87 -25.84 14.12
N LEU A 469 24.18 -25.63 14.21
CA LEU A 469 25.06 -25.35 13.06
C LEU A 469 25.05 -26.49 12.02
N ASN A 470 24.90 -27.73 12.48
CA ASN A 470 24.82 -28.91 11.61
C ASN A 470 23.41 -29.14 11.03
N LYS A 471 22.40 -28.35 11.39
CA LYS A 471 21.03 -28.48 10.85
C LYS A 471 21.07 -28.29 9.33
N VAL A 472 20.51 -29.26 8.59
CA VAL A 472 20.34 -29.17 7.14
C VAL A 472 19.28 -28.12 6.81
N MET A 473 19.69 -27.07 6.09
CA MET A 473 18.81 -25.97 5.65
C MET A 473 18.36 -26.16 4.20
N TRP A 474 19.27 -26.60 3.32
CA TRP A 474 18.90 -27.15 2.01
C TRP A 474 19.43 -28.59 1.89
N PRO A 475 18.57 -29.58 1.58
CA PRO A 475 19.03 -30.94 1.29
C PRO A 475 19.78 -30.97 -0.05
N ALA A 476 20.60 -32.01 -0.25
CA ALA A 476 21.23 -32.26 -1.55
C ALA A 476 20.18 -32.44 -2.65
N SER A 477 20.47 -31.92 -3.84
CA SER A 477 19.54 -31.95 -4.97
C SER A 477 20.29 -31.82 -6.29
N ALA A 478 20.12 -32.78 -7.21
CA ALA A 478 20.52 -32.66 -8.63
C ALA A 478 21.86 -31.92 -8.89
N GLY A 479 22.96 -32.39 -8.28
CA GLY A 479 24.30 -31.80 -8.42
C GLY A 479 24.66 -30.70 -7.42
N LEU A 480 23.70 -30.19 -6.65
CA LEU A 480 23.93 -29.25 -5.55
C LEU A 480 24.20 -29.99 -4.22
N PRO A 481 25.19 -29.52 -3.41
CA PRO A 481 25.52 -30.12 -2.13
C PRO A 481 24.42 -29.86 -1.07
N VAL A 482 24.54 -30.54 0.07
CA VAL A 482 23.81 -30.15 1.28
C VAL A 482 24.31 -28.77 1.74
N VAL A 483 23.40 -27.88 2.15
CA VAL A 483 23.74 -26.61 2.82
C VAL A 483 23.21 -26.70 4.25
N THR A 484 24.13 -26.71 5.22
CA THR A 484 23.80 -26.63 6.65
C THR A 484 23.60 -25.18 7.09
N LYS A 485 23.13 -24.98 8.32
CA LYS A 485 23.02 -23.65 8.93
C LYS A 485 24.39 -22.97 9.06
N ARG A 486 25.47 -23.73 9.30
CA ARG A 486 26.86 -23.24 9.27
C ARG A 486 27.23 -22.70 7.89
N ASP A 487 26.93 -23.44 6.83
CA ASP A 487 27.26 -23.04 5.45
C ASP A 487 26.50 -21.77 5.04
N PHE A 488 25.23 -21.67 5.44
CA PHE A 488 24.42 -20.47 5.27
C PHE A 488 24.98 -19.27 6.05
N LEU A 489 25.32 -19.43 7.33
CA LEU A 489 25.94 -18.36 8.14
C LEU A 489 27.30 -17.93 7.58
N ARG A 490 28.10 -18.88 7.06
CA ARG A 490 29.38 -18.61 6.41
C ARG A 490 29.19 -17.83 5.11
N TYR A 491 28.20 -18.20 4.29
CA TYR A 491 27.82 -17.44 3.11
C TYR A 491 27.43 -15.99 3.47
N ILE A 492 26.61 -15.80 4.51
CA ILE A 492 26.23 -14.47 5.01
C ILE A 492 27.47 -13.69 5.47
N ALA A 493 28.38 -14.31 6.22
CA ALA A 493 29.63 -13.67 6.65
C ALA A 493 30.53 -13.24 5.49
N VAL A 494 30.68 -14.08 4.45
CA VAL A 494 31.48 -13.74 3.26
C VAL A 494 30.81 -12.68 2.38
N THR A 495 29.49 -12.62 2.34
CA THR A 495 28.75 -11.65 1.50
C THR A 495 28.36 -10.35 2.20
N ALA A 496 28.40 -10.28 3.53
CA ALA A 496 28.12 -9.09 4.33
C ALA A 496 28.89 -7.80 3.89
N PRO A 497 30.17 -7.85 3.46
CA PRO A 497 30.87 -6.69 2.89
C PRO A 497 30.20 -6.05 1.67
N TYR A 498 29.35 -6.79 0.98
CA TYR A 498 28.66 -6.40 -0.26
C TYR A 498 27.16 -6.18 -0.02
N SER A 499 26.51 -7.05 0.77
CA SER A 499 25.06 -6.98 0.99
C SER A 499 24.61 -5.86 1.93
N LEU A 500 25.41 -5.54 2.95
CA LEU A 500 24.94 -4.72 4.07
C LEU A 500 24.57 -3.28 3.68
N GLY A 501 25.28 -2.65 2.73
CA GLY A 501 24.97 -1.29 2.28
C GLY A 501 23.59 -1.16 1.60
N TYR A 502 23.02 -2.28 1.15
CA TYR A 502 21.66 -2.38 0.61
C TYR A 502 20.61 -2.71 1.68
N LEU A 503 21.00 -3.12 2.88
CA LEU A 503 20.12 -3.40 4.03
C LEU A 503 20.07 -2.24 5.04
N GLN A 504 21.17 -1.50 5.16
CA GLN A 504 21.34 -0.39 6.08
C GLN A 504 20.28 0.70 5.92
N ASP A 505 19.79 1.17 7.06
CA ASP A 505 18.78 2.23 7.21
C ASP A 505 17.41 1.87 6.61
N ARG A 506 17.16 0.62 6.16
CA ARG A 506 15.91 0.20 5.52
C ARG A 506 15.08 -0.74 6.40
N PRO A 507 13.76 -0.50 6.54
CA PRO A 507 12.88 -1.48 7.16
C PRO A 507 12.85 -2.78 6.36
N LEU A 508 12.89 -3.90 7.08
CA LEU A 508 12.91 -5.23 6.48
C LEU A 508 11.55 -5.94 6.62
N SER A 509 11.15 -6.62 5.55
CA SER A 509 10.24 -7.77 5.63
C SER A 509 11.08 -9.01 5.37
N VAL A 510 11.09 -9.97 6.31
CA VAL A 510 11.97 -11.13 6.24
C VAL A 510 11.18 -12.42 6.04
N VAL A 511 11.70 -13.34 5.22
CA VAL A 511 11.19 -14.72 5.17
C VAL A 511 12.05 -15.57 6.10
N ARG A 512 11.43 -16.14 7.13
CA ARG A 512 12.08 -17.09 8.05
C ARG A 512 11.67 -18.51 7.71
N SER A 513 12.62 -19.43 7.78
CA SER A 513 12.37 -20.88 7.86
C SER A 513 13.36 -21.53 8.82
N PRO A 514 13.03 -21.67 10.11
CA PRO A 514 13.92 -22.25 11.12
C PRO A 514 14.36 -23.71 10.85
N ASP A 515 13.63 -24.41 9.96
CA ASP A 515 13.82 -25.82 9.60
C ASP A 515 14.10 -26.03 8.10
N GLY A 516 14.69 -25.03 7.43
CA GLY A 516 15.16 -25.18 6.07
C GLY A 516 14.06 -25.15 4.99
N LEU A 517 14.41 -25.60 3.80
CA LEU A 517 13.56 -25.63 2.60
C LEU A 517 12.29 -26.50 2.75
N LYS A 518 12.40 -27.59 3.54
CA LYS A 518 11.30 -28.52 3.86
C LYS A 518 10.46 -28.06 5.07
N GLY A 519 10.93 -27.08 5.82
CA GLY A 519 10.24 -26.54 6.99
C GLY A 519 9.08 -25.60 6.63
N LYS A 520 8.31 -25.19 7.65
CA LYS A 520 7.34 -24.09 7.51
C LYS A 520 8.09 -22.77 7.41
N SER A 521 7.85 -22.05 6.31
CA SER A 521 8.37 -20.70 6.08
C SER A 521 7.28 -19.63 6.23
N PHE A 522 7.60 -18.50 6.84
CA PHE A 522 6.66 -17.40 7.04
C PHE A 522 7.32 -16.02 6.86
N TYR A 523 6.53 -15.04 6.45
CA TYR A 523 6.93 -13.63 6.45
C TYR A 523 6.83 -13.08 7.87
N GLN A 524 7.84 -12.33 8.30
CA GLN A 524 7.87 -11.64 9.58
C GLN A 524 8.29 -10.18 9.38
N LYS A 525 7.65 -9.29 10.14
CA LYS A 525 8.01 -7.87 10.29
C LYS A 525 8.29 -7.51 11.74
N HIS A 526 7.54 -8.12 12.67
CA HIS A 526 7.56 -7.86 14.11
C HIS A 526 8.35 -8.93 14.87
N TRP A 527 8.98 -8.61 15.99
CA TRP A 527 9.80 -9.55 16.77
C TRP A 527 9.26 -9.68 18.19
N ASN A 528 8.74 -10.87 18.53
CA ASN A 528 8.04 -11.13 19.79
C ASN A 528 8.97 -11.72 20.88
N PHE A 529 10.28 -11.50 20.77
CA PHE A 529 11.29 -11.96 21.71
C PHE A 529 12.41 -10.91 21.82
N PRO A 530 13.21 -10.91 22.92
CA PRO A 530 14.21 -9.89 23.16
C PRO A 530 15.13 -9.67 21.97
N ILE A 531 15.17 -8.41 21.52
CA ILE A 531 16.09 -7.91 20.50
C ILE A 531 17.40 -7.54 21.21
N PRO A 532 18.59 -8.01 20.77
CA PRO A 532 19.86 -7.67 21.40
C PRO A 532 20.19 -6.18 21.29
N ASP A 533 20.92 -5.61 22.27
CA ASP A 533 21.29 -4.19 22.33
C ASP A 533 22.03 -3.66 21.08
N PHE A 534 22.71 -4.54 20.32
CA PHE A 534 23.41 -4.20 19.08
C PHE A 534 22.50 -4.17 17.84
N VAL A 535 21.26 -4.66 17.94
CA VAL A 535 20.27 -4.59 16.88
C VAL A 535 19.44 -3.32 17.09
N GLU A 536 19.80 -2.29 16.34
CA GLU A 536 19.04 -1.04 16.31
C GLU A 536 17.57 -1.32 15.94
N THR A 537 16.66 -0.67 16.65
CA THR A 537 15.23 -0.64 16.33
C THR A 537 14.82 0.76 15.93
N CYS A 538 13.71 0.85 15.20
CA CYS A 538 13.09 2.12 14.87
C CYS A 538 11.57 1.94 14.81
N PHE A 539 10.84 3.03 14.99
CA PHE A 539 9.40 3.04 14.82
C PHE A 539 9.06 3.42 13.37
N ILE A 540 8.26 2.59 12.71
CA ILE A 540 7.66 2.93 11.42
C ILE A 540 6.21 3.36 11.62
N ASP A 541 5.91 4.56 11.15
CA ASP A 541 4.55 5.06 10.96
C ASP A 541 3.80 4.13 9.99
N ARG A 542 2.80 3.42 10.55
CA ARG A 542 1.76 2.75 9.77
C ARG A 542 0.62 3.73 9.60
N GLN A 543 0.00 3.71 8.41
CA GLN A 543 -1.13 4.59 8.04
C GLN A 543 -2.40 4.48 8.92
N HIS A 544 -2.35 3.73 10.03
CA HIS A 544 -3.30 3.76 11.16
C HIS A 544 -2.53 3.53 12.47
N ASP A 545 -2.90 4.27 13.52
CA ASP A 545 -2.24 4.32 14.84
C ASP A 545 -1.80 2.96 15.40
N ASP A 546 -0.50 2.69 15.25
CA ASP A 546 0.42 2.43 16.36
C ASP A 546 1.84 2.43 15.78
N GLU A 547 2.75 3.21 16.37
CA GLU A 547 4.16 3.21 16.01
C GLU A 547 4.72 1.79 16.17
N THR A 548 5.04 1.12 15.06
CA THR A 548 5.55 -0.25 15.12
C THR A 548 7.06 -0.25 15.23
N GLU A 549 7.59 -0.76 16.34
CA GLU A 549 9.01 -1.09 16.47
C GLU A 549 9.41 -2.19 15.48
N VAL A 550 10.34 -1.88 14.57
CA VAL A 550 10.97 -2.84 13.67
C VAL A 550 12.48 -2.88 13.91
N ALA A 551 13.01 -4.10 14.01
CA ALA A 551 14.44 -4.33 14.03
C ALA A 551 15.08 -3.93 12.68
N MET A 552 16.29 -3.38 12.74
CA MET A 552 17.05 -2.89 11.60
C MET A 552 18.34 -3.68 11.39
N CYS A 553 18.74 -3.85 10.13
CA CYS A 553 19.97 -4.54 9.75
C CYS A 553 21.08 -3.55 9.42
N ASN A 554 21.43 -2.70 10.40
CA ASN A 554 22.38 -1.61 10.21
C ASN A 554 23.86 -2.03 10.32
N ASN A 555 24.13 -3.18 10.94
CA ASN A 555 25.49 -3.67 11.18
C ASN A 555 25.62 -5.20 10.97
N PHE A 556 26.85 -5.70 10.98
CA PHE A 556 27.14 -7.12 10.74
C PHE A 556 26.61 -8.05 11.85
N ALA A 557 26.62 -7.61 13.11
CA ALA A 557 26.08 -8.40 14.21
C ALA A 557 24.55 -8.61 14.06
N SER A 558 23.81 -7.56 13.67
CA SER A 558 22.39 -7.68 13.31
C SER A 558 22.17 -8.70 12.19
N LEU A 559 22.93 -8.62 11.09
CA LEU A 559 22.80 -9.54 9.95
C LEU A 559 23.04 -11.01 10.35
N LEU A 560 24.04 -11.27 11.19
CA LEU A 560 24.29 -12.59 11.76
C LEU A 560 23.15 -13.05 12.68
N TRP A 561 22.60 -12.15 13.49
CA TRP A 561 21.45 -12.42 14.37
C TRP A 561 20.18 -12.80 13.59
N TYR A 562 19.79 -12.03 12.56
CA TYR A 562 18.70 -12.40 11.65
C TYR A 562 18.92 -13.83 11.09
N SER A 563 20.13 -14.08 10.59
CA SER A 563 20.51 -15.34 9.96
C SER A 563 20.50 -16.53 10.95
N GLN A 564 20.99 -16.33 12.17
CA GLN A 564 20.93 -17.30 13.27
C GLN A 564 19.48 -17.63 13.65
N HIS A 565 18.57 -16.66 13.59
CA HIS A 565 17.14 -16.86 13.77
C HIS A 565 16.42 -17.44 12.54
N GLY A 566 17.15 -17.90 11.52
CA GLY A 566 16.61 -18.63 10.37
C GLY A 566 15.96 -17.73 9.31
N VAL A 567 16.32 -16.44 9.28
CA VAL A 567 15.97 -15.51 8.19
C VAL A 567 16.77 -15.89 6.96
N MET A 568 16.09 -16.11 5.83
CA MET A 568 16.72 -16.58 4.58
C MET A 568 16.56 -15.58 3.44
N GLU A 569 15.39 -14.95 3.33
CA GLU A 569 15.15 -13.89 2.35
C GLU A 569 15.00 -12.54 3.07
N HIS A 570 15.84 -11.57 2.72
CA HIS A 570 15.78 -10.18 3.21
C HIS A 570 15.10 -9.32 2.14
N HIS A 571 13.90 -8.79 2.42
CA HIS A 571 13.20 -7.88 1.51
C HIS A 571 13.22 -6.47 2.10
N VAL A 572 13.75 -5.52 1.35
CA VAL A 572 14.01 -4.12 1.76
C VAL A 572 12.97 -3.16 1.18
N TRP A 573 12.70 -2.07 1.90
CA TRP A 573 12.05 -0.88 1.34
C TRP A 573 12.96 -0.20 0.32
N LEU A 574 12.39 0.47 -0.70
CA LEU A 574 13.18 1.28 -1.63
C LEU A 574 13.61 2.63 -1.05
N SER A 575 13.07 3.03 0.11
CA SER A 575 13.49 4.19 0.89
C SER A 575 14.28 3.78 2.14
N ARG A 576 15.08 4.73 2.65
CA ARG A 576 15.75 4.65 3.95
C ARG A 576 14.95 5.44 4.99
N LEU A 577 15.02 5.02 6.25
CA LEU A 577 14.54 5.83 7.37
C LEU A 577 15.62 6.82 7.80
N THR A 578 15.25 8.09 7.85
CA THR A 578 16.02 9.17 8.48
C THR A 578 15.07 10.03 9.31
N LEU A 579 15.57 10.86 10.23
CA LEU A 579 14.70 11.77 10.99
C LEU A 579 14.08 12.89 10.11
N ALA A 580 14.75 13.26 9.01
CA ALA A 580 14.24 14.25 8.06
C ALA A 580 13.25 13.65 7.04
N ASP A 581 13.36 12.35 6.78
CA ASP A 581 12.50 11.59 5.89
C ASP A 581 12.24 10.18 6.47
N PRO A 582 11.06 9.93 7.08
CA PRO A 582 10.70 8.64 7.67
C PRO A 582 10.26 7.64 6.58
N GLY A 583 11.13 7.38 5.61
CA GLY A 583 10.92 6.40 4.56
C GLY A 583 9.91 6.79 3.48
N LYS A 584 9.73 8.09 3.21
CA LYS A 584 8.85 8.59 2.15
C LYS A 584 9.55 8.67 0.79
N LYS A 585 10.87 8.94 0.75
CA LYS A 585 11.62 9.18 -0.49
C LYS A 585 12.55 8.02 -0.81
N PRO A 586 12.31 7.25 -1.88
CA PRO A 586 13.20 6.17 -2.28
C PRO A 586 14.51 6.69 -2.88
N ASP A 587 15.59 5.90 -2.73
CA ASP A 587 16.88 6.12 -3.41
C ASP A 587 17.06 5.22 -4.66
N PHE A 588 16.04 4.41 -4.97
CA PHE A 588 15.91 3.64 -6.21
C PHE A 588 14.49 3.71 -6.79
N MET A 589 14.40 3.83 -8.12
CA MET A 589 13.22 3.43 -8.90
C MET A 589 13.45 2.02 -9.45
N VAL A 590 12.47 1.12 -9.35
CA VAL A 590 12.66 -0.30 -9.69
C VAL A 590 11.54 -0.83 -10.58
N PHE A 591 11.92 -1.75 -11.49
CA PHE A 591 11.02 -2.53 -12.31
C PHE A 591 11.28 -4.02 -12.03
N ASP A 592 10.25 -4.75 -11.62
CA ASP A 592 10.28 -6.20 -11.43
C ASP A 592 9.70 -6.89 -12.66
N LEU A 593 10.53 -7.69 -13.34
CA LEU A 593 10.19 -8.35 -14.60
C LEU A 593 9.94 -9.83 -14.34
N ASP A 594 8.68 -10.24 -14.42
CA ASP A 594 8.28 -11.62 -14.13
C ASP A 594 7.34 -12.20 -15.18
N LEU A 595 7.44 -13.51 -15.40
CA LEU A 595 6.66 -14.24 -16.38
C LEU A 595 5.95 -15.42 -15.72
N HIS A 596 4.64 -15.27 -15.53
CA HIS A 596 3.82 -16.32 -14.91
C HIS A 596 3.48 -17.44 -15.90
N PHE A 597 3.44 -18.67 -15.39
CA PHE A 597 2.93 -19.85 -16.10
C PHE A 597 1.74 -20.45 -15.35
N ASP A 598 0.78 -20.98 -16.10
CA ASP A 598 -0.48 -21.51 -15.58
C ASP A 598 -0.30 -22.62 -14.52
N ASP A 599 0.83 -23.34 -14.56
CA ASP A 599 1.20 -24.44 -13.68
C ASP A 599 2.06 -24.03 -12.45
N GLU A 600 2.54 -22.77 -12.35
CA GLU A 600 3.21 -22.25 -11.14
C GLU A 600 2.29 -22.23 -9.90
N LYS A 601 0.97 -22.41 -10.10
CA LYS A 601 0.01 -22.67 -9.01
C LYS A 601 0.33 -23.94 -8.21
N LYS A 602 1.10 -24.89 -8.79
CA LYS A 602 1.47 -26.16 -8.15
C LYS A 602 2.80 -26.07 -7.39
N ASP A 603 3.80 -25.39 -7.95
CA ASP A 603 5.04 -25.07 -7.23
C ASP A 603 5.63 -23.74 -7.74
N LYS A 604 5.63 -22.72 -6.86
CA LYS A 604 6.20 -21.38 -7.13
C LYS A 604 7.73 -21.31 -6.95
N ARG A 605 8.39 -22.44 -6.68
CA ARG A 605 9.84 -22.53 -6.47
C ARG A 605 10.60 -23.07 -7.68
N LEU A 606 9.91 -23.65 -8.67
CA LEU A 606 10.54 -24.30 -9.82
C LEU A 606 11.18 -23.28 -10.79
N TYR A 607 12.49 -23.40 -11.02
CA TYR A 607 13.18 -22.59 -12.02
C TYR A 607 12.87 -23.00 -13.47
N ARG A 608 12.71 -22.01 -14.35
CA ARG A 608 12.52 -22.16 -15.81
C ARG A 608 13.49 -21.29 -16.60
N LYS A 609 14.34 -21.92 -17.42
CA LYS A 609 15.33 -21.22 -18.25
C LYS A 609 14.70 -20.40 -19.37
N ASP A 610 13.69 -20.94 -20.05
CA ASP A 610 12.92 -20.25 -21.08
C ASP A 610 12.22 -19.01 -20.52
N ALA A 611 11.72 -19.09 -19.29
CA ALA A 611 11.15 -17.94 -18.59
C ALA A 611 12.18 -16.82 -18.38
N PHE A 612 13.34 -17.18 -17.82
CA PHE A 612 14.41 -16.23 -17.55
C PHE A 612 14.94 -15.55 -18.83
N LEU A 613 15.07 -16.31 -19.92
CA LEU A 613 15.47 -15.75 -21.22
C LEU A 613 14.43 -14.77 -21.76
N ARG A 614 13.13 -15.04 -21.62
CA ARG A 614 12.08 -14.11 -22.04
C ARG A 614 12.07 -12.81 -21.22
N VAL A 615 12.17 -12.88 -19.88
CA VAL A 615 12.26 -11.63 -19.08
C VAL A 615 13.55 -10.85 -19.35
N SER A 616 14.62 -11.54 -19.78
CA SER A 616 15.87 -10.90 -20.23
C SER A 616 15.66 -10.04 -21.48
N GLU A 617 14.83 -10.47 -22.44
CA GLU A 617 14.47 -9.65 -23.63
C GLU A 617 13.76 -8.35 -23.20
N ALA A 618 12.78 -8.45 -22.29
CA ALA A 618 12.08 -7.28 -21.77
C ALA A 618 13.00 -6.32 -20.98
N ALA A 619 14.01 -6.85 -20.29
CA ALA A 619 15.01 -6.04 -19.59
C ALA A 619 15.83 -5.17 -20.56
N VAL A 620 16.15 -5.69 -21.75
CA VAL A 620 16.84 -4.93 -22.81
C VAL A 620 15.94 -3.80 -23.34
N TRP A 621 14.67 -4.07 -23.66
CA TRP A 621 13.74 -3.03 -24.12
C TRP A 621 13.51 -1.94 -23.06
N LEU A 622 13.47 -2.33 -21.78
CA LEU A 622 13.37 -1.38 -20.66
C LEU A 622 14.64 -0.54 -20.49
N LYS A 623 15.83 -1.15 -20.61
CA LYS A 623 17.11 -0.43 -20.63
C LYS A 623 17.14 0.61 -21.74
N GLU A 624 16.77 0.23 -22.96
CA GLU A 624 16.70 1.16 -24.09
C GLU A 624 15.78 2.34 -23.80
N ALA A 625 14.59 2.09 -23.21
CA ALA A 625 13.65 3.14 -22.81
C ALA A 625 14.25 4.09 -21.75
N LEU A 626 14.92 3.54 -20.72
CA LEU A 626 15.59 4.31 -19.67
C LEU A 626 16.76 5.16 -20.22
N GLU A 627 17.53 4.61 -21.15
CA GLU A 627 18.62 5.34 -21.81
C GLU A 627 18.11 6.51 -22.67
N THR A 628 16.91 6.43 -23.27
CA THR A 628 16.32 7.58 -24.00
C THR A 628 16.07 8.81 -23.12
N VAL A 629 15.81 8.60 -21.83
CA VAL A 629 15.63 9.68 -20.83
C VAL A 629 16.89 9.93 -19.99
N SER A 630 18.06 9.43 -20.45
CA SER A 630 19.36 9.57 -19.78
C SER A 630 19.42 9.02 -18.35
N LEU A 631 18.59 8.01 -18.04
CA LEU A 631 18.64 7.27 -16.79
C LEU A 631 19.57 6.07 -16.92
N HIS A 632 20.59 6.02 -16.07
CA HIS A 632 21.43 4.83 -15.92
C HIS A 632 20.65 3.73 -15.19
N CYS A 633 20.89 2.46 -15.50
CA CYS A 633 20.23 1.36 -14.83
C CYS A 633 21.12 0.13 -14.66
N TYR A 634 20.88 -0.56 -13.55
CA TYR A 634 21.52 -1.78 -13.12
C TYR A 634 20.53 -2.94 -13.19
N LEU A 635 21.02 -4.19 -13.23
CA LEU A 635 20.16 -5.37 -13.10
C LEU A 635 20.68 -6.39 -12.10
N LYS A 636 19.75 -7.21 -11.61
CA LYS A 636 20.05 -8.42 -10.84
C LYS A 636 19.03 -9.51 -11.12
N THR A 637 19.46 -10.77 -11.06
CA THR A 637 18.53 -11.89 -11.03
C THR A 637 17.63 -11.78 -9.81
N SER A 638 16.38 -12.25 -9.89
CA SER A 638 15.57 -12.43 -8.68
C SER A 638 16.05 -13.60 -7.81
N GLY A 639 16.85 -14.51 -8.37
CA GLY A 639 17.10 -15.85 -7.80
C GLY A 639 15.92 -16.82 -8.01
N ARG A 640 14.96 -16.46 -8.86
CA ARG A 640 13.89 -17.32 -9.43
C ARG A 640 13.78 -17.01 -10.94
N ASN A 641 12.60 -17.11 -11.53
CA ASN A 641 12.36 -16.90 -12.96
C ASN A 641 12.48 -15.42 -13.39
N GLY A 642 12.10 -14.48 -12.52
CA GLY A 642 12.11 -13.04 -12.81
C GLY A 642 13.47 -12.33 -12.65
N LEU A 643 13.51 -11.06 -13.03
CA LEU A 643 14.69 -10.20 -13.07
C LEU A 643 14.30 -8.77 -12.62
N HIS A 644 15.16 -8.09 -11.87
CA HIS A 644 14.88 -6.71 -11.45
C HIS A 644 15.82 -5.73 -12.13
N VAL A 645 15.28 -4.62 -12.63
CA VAL A 645 16.03 -3.47 -13.16
C VAL A 645 15.91 -2.30 -12.18
N PHE A 646 17.04 -1.78 -11.74
CA PHE A 646 17.17 -0.72 -10.74
C PHE A 646 17.72 0.55 -11.38
N VAL A 647 17.08 1.69 -11.12
CA VAL A 647 17.54 3.02 -11.50
C VAL A 647 17.90 3.77 -10.22
N PRO A 648 19.17 4.15 -10.00
CA PRO A 648 19.57 4.92 -8.83
C PRO A 648 19.08 6.36 -8.97
N ILE A 649 18.44 6.88 -7.92
CA ILE A 649 17.84 8.22 -7.92
C ILE A 649 18.28 9.01 -6.69
N GLU A 650 18.19 10.34 -6.79
CA GLU A 650 18.27 11.20 -5.60
C GLU A 650 16.94 11.13 -4.85
N ASN A 651 16.99 11.20 -3.52
CA ASN A 651 15.81 11.12 -2.65
C ASN A 651 15.04 12.45 -2.61
N THR A 652 14.70 12.98 -3.77
CA THR A 652 13.98 14.26 -3.95
C THR A 652 12.46 14.06 -4.00
N LEU A 653 12.01 13.02 -4.71
CA LEU A 653 10.61 12.63 -4.91
C LEU A 653 10.11 11.62 -3.86
N GLU A 654 8.80 11.60 -3.62
CA GLU A 654 8.13 10.55 -2.82
C GLU A 654 7.76 9.31 -3.66
N HIS A 655 7.47 8.21 -2.98
CA HIS A 655 7.13 6.91 -3.58
C HIS A 655 6.11 6.97 -4.75
N ASP A 656 5.02 7.73 -4.61
CA ASP A 656 3.96 7.77 -5.63
C ASP A 656 4.39 8.51 -6.90
N GLU A 657 5.23 9.54 -6.77
CA GLU A 657 5.81 10.28 -7.90
C GLU A 657 6.81 9.40 -8.68
N VAL A 658 7.66 8.67 -7.94
CA VAL A 658 8.62 7.71 -8.52
C VAL A 658 7.90 6.56 -9.21
N ARG A 659 6.82 6.04 -8.61
CA ARG A 659 5.95 5.05 -9.24
C ARG A 659 5.31 5.59 -10.52
N MET A 660 4.80 6.82 -10.52
CA MET A 660 4.17 7.41 -11.71
C MET A 660 5.16 7.51 -12.88
N LEU A 661 6.41 7.89 -12.60
CA LEU A 661 7.49 7.92 -13.59
C LEU A 661 7.82 6.51 -14.11
N ALA A 662 7.91 5.51 -13.23
CA ALA A 662 8.08 4.12 -13.62
C ALA A 662 6.94 3.66 -14.54
N GLU A 663 5.67 3.91 -14.18
CA GLU A 663 4.51 3.58 -15.02
C GLU A 663 4.57 4.21 -16.41
N ILE A 664 5.02 5.47 -16.54
CA ILE A 664 5.17 6.15 -17.84
C ILE A 664 6.23 5.44 -18.71
N ILE A 665 7.38 5.10 -18.12
CA ILE A 665 8.47 4.40 -18.81
C ILE A 665 8.00 2.98 -19.23
N SER A 666 7.30 2.26 -18.36
CA SER A 666 6.75 0.94 -18.68
C SER A 666 5.66 1.01 -19.76
N LYS A 667 4.84 2.08 -19.80
CA LYS A 667 3.86 2.33 -20.88
C LYS A 667 4.54 2.55 -22.24
N PHE A 668 5.72 3.16 -22.28
CA PHE A 668 6.51 3.29 -23.52
C PHE A 668 7.00 1.93 -24.05
N VAL A 669 7.49 1.05 -23.16
CA VAL A 669 7.86 -0.33 -23.52
C VAL A 669 6.63 -1.13 -23.97
N LEU A 670 5.50 -1.01 -23.26
CA LEU A 670 4.22 -1.65 -23.62
C LEU A 670 3.76 -1.24 -25.02
N ASN A 671 3.83 0.05 -25.36
CA ASN A 671 3.38 0.54 -26.67
C ASN A 671 4.22 -0.01 -27.84
N LYS A 672 5.51 -0.29 -27.62
CA LYS A 672 6.40 -0.90 -28.63
C LYS A 672 6.33 -2.42 -28.67
N HIS A 673 6.10 -3.08 -27.53
CA HIS A 673 6.22 -4.53 -27.35
C HIS A 673 4.94 -5.18 -26.79
N SER A 674 3.77 -4.67 -27.19
CA SER A 674 2.43 -5.04 -26.66
C SER A 674 2.04 -6.53 -26.82
N ASN A 675 2.72 -7.24 -27.71
CA ASN A 675 2.58 -8.69 -27.90
C ASN A 675 3.42 -9.51 -26.90
N SER A 676 4.44 -8.91 -26.29
CA SER A 676 5.42 -9.58 -25.42
C SER A 676 5.33 -9.18 -23.96
N VAL A 677 4.92 -7.93 -23.67
CA VAL A 677 4.84 -7.38 -22.30
C VAL A 677 3.42 -6.94 -21.91
N SER A 678 3.18 -6.83 -20.61
CA SER A 678 1.95 -6.32 -19.99
C SER A 678 2.29 -5.52 -18.73
N LEU A 679 1.39 -4.60 -18.36
CA LEU A 679 1.41 -3.89 -17.07
C LEU A 679 0.23 -4.33 -16.17
N ASP A 680 -0.60 -5.24 -16.65
CA ASP A 680 -1.72 -5.76 -15.88
C ASP A 680 -1.18 -6.80 -14.88
N PRO A 681 -1.28 -6.57 -13.56
CA PRO A 681 -0.74 -7.48 -12.57
C PRO A 681 -1.39 -8.87 -12.70
N ILE A 682 -2.68 -8.91 -13.06
CA ILE A 682 -3.51 -10.11 -13.16
C ILE A 682 -2.94 -11.11 -14.15
N ALA A 683 -2.31 -12.16 -13.63
CA ALA A 683 -1.59 -13.13 -14.45
C ALA A 683 -2.49 -13.81 -15.50
N ALA A 684 -3.76 -14.08 -15.17
CA ALA A 684 -4.74 -14.67 -16.07
C ALA A 684 -5.06 -13.81 -17.32
N LYS A 685 -4.85 -12.49 -17.26
CA LYS A 685 -5.03 -11.59 -18.41
C LYS A 685 -3.76 -11.40 -19.25
N ARG A 686 -2.61 -11.84 -18.75
CA ARG A 686 -1.34 -11.57 -19.42
C ARG A 686 -1.12 -12.44 -20.65
N GLU A 687 -1.88 -13.51 -20.88
CA GLU A 687 -1.72 -14.42 -22.04
C GLU A 687 -0.25 -14.86 -22.25
N ARG A 688 0.47 -15.16 -21.16
CA ARG A 688 1.93 -15.46 -21.14
C ARG A 688 2.83 -14.32 -21.62
N LYS A 689 2.39 -13.07 -21.51
CA LYS A 689 3.24 -11.87 -21.61
C LYS A 689 3.97 -11.60 -20.29
N ILE A 690 5.14 -11.00 -20.42
CA ILE A 690 6.00 -10.60 -19.30
C ILE A 690 5.34 -9.42 -18.59
N LEU A 691 5.21 -9.49 -17.26
CA LEU A 691 4.81 -8.34 -16.46
C LEU A 691 6.01 -7.43 -16.26
N ILE A 692 5.83 -6.13 -16.50
CA ILE A 692 6.71 -5.08 -15.97
C ILE A 692 6.00 -4.53 -14.72
N ASP A 693 6.28 -5.11 -13.56
CA ASP A 693 5.69 -4.66 -12.31
C ASP A 693 6.46 -3.47 -11.74
N VAL A 694 5.71 -2.43 -11.40
CA VAL A 694 6.20 -1.20 -10.77
C VAL A 694 5.62 -1.03 -9.36
N SER A 695 4.85 -2.01 -8.87
CA SER A 695 4.33 -2.03 -7.50
C SER A 695 5.40 -2.00 -6.40
N PRO A 696 6.67 -2.46 -6.59
CA PRO A 696 7.73 -2.26 -5.60
C PRO A 696 8.02 -0.78 -5.27
N ASN A 697 7.64 0.15 -6.15
CA ASN A 697 7.82 1.60 -5.91
C ASN A 697 6.81 2.19 -4.92
N CYS A 698 5.72 1.52 -4.56
CA CYS A 698 4.76 2.04 -3.57
C CYS A 698 5.36 2.08 -2.14
N LYS A 699 4.94 3.05 -1.32
CA LYS A 699 5.32 3.12 0.11
C LYS A 699 5.04 1.78 0.82
N GLY A 700 5.99 1.31 1.64
CA GLY A 700 5.84 0.12 2.46
C GLY A 700 5.88 -1.23 1.73
N LYS A 701 6.00 -1.25 0.40
CA LYS A 701 6.33 -2.46 -0.36
C LYS A 701 7.82 -2.78 -0.17
N THR A 702 8.15 -4.06 -0.34
CA THR A 702 9.51 -4.57 -0.15
C THR A 702 9.93 -5.47 -1.29
N LEU A 703 11.19 -5.36 -1.69
CA LEU A 703 11.78 -6.22 -2.72
C LEU A 703 13.00 -6.95 -2.18
N ILE A 704 13.24 -8.18 -2.65
CA ILE A 704 14.41 -8.98 -2.25
C ILE A 704 15.71 -8.17 -2.44
N ALA A 705 16.55 -8.11 -1.42
CA ALA A 705 17.81 -7.37 -1.45
C ALA A 705 18.85 -8.02 -2.39
N PRO A 706 19.80 -7.26 -2.96
CA PRO A 706 21.00 -7.83 -3.57
C PRO A 706 21.73 -8.79 -2.61
N TYR A 707 22.24 -9.89 -3.15
CA TYR A 707 22.96 -10.95 -2.42
C TYR A 707 22.12 -11.71 -1.38
N SER A 708 20.81 -11.46 -1.25
CA SER A 708 19.95 -12.30 -0.41
C SER A 708 19.69 -13.66 -1.08
N PRO A 709 19.88 -14.78 -0.36
CA PRO A 709 19.43 -16.11 -0.81
C PRO A 709 17.93 -16.17 -1.04
N ARG A 710 17.50 -17.19 -1.80
CA ARG A 710 16.09 -17.54 -2.04
C ARG A 710 15.77 -18.91 -1.44
N LEU A 711 14.55 -19.06 -0.91
CA LEU A 711 14.08 -20.33 -0.36
C LEU A 711 13.54 -21.26 -1.47
N VAL A 712 14.45 -21.70 -2.34
CA VAL A 712 14.20 -22.57 -3.51
C VAL A 712 15.17 -23.76 -3.53
N GLN A 713 14.84 -24.80 -4.29
CA GLN A 713 15.59 -26.06 -4.36
C GLN A 713 17.00 -25.85 -4.95
N GLU A 714 17.11 -24.89 -5.86
CA GLU A 714 18.31 -24.52 -6.62
C GLU A 714 19.32 -23.71 -5.80
N GLN A 715 19.05 -23.42 -4.52
CA GLN A 715 19.93 -22.70 -3.60
C GLN A 715 20.36 -21.30 -4.10
N ALA A 716 19.57 -20.73 -5.01
CA ALA A 716 19.88 -19.53 -5.77
C ALA A 716 19.85 -18.24 -4.92
N VAL A 717 20.57 -17.23 -5.41
CA VAL A 717 20.73 -15.91 -4.78
C VAL A 717 20.26 -14.81 -5.74
N SER A 718 19.61 -13.76 -5.23
CA SER A 718 19.31 -12.57 -6.02
C SER A 718 20.60 -11.80 -6.31
N THR A 719 21.14 -11.95 -7.52
CA THR A 719 22.55 -11.65 -7.80
C THR A 719 22.69 -10.53 -8.83
N PRO A 720 23.40 -9.43 -8.50
CA PRO A 720 23.83 -8.41 -9.45
C PRO A 720 24.52 -9.00 -10.68
N LEU A 721 24.11 -8.54 -11.87
CA LEU A 721 24.70 -8.90 -13.16
C LEU A 721 25.16 -7.65 -13.91
N ARG A 722 26.10 -7.84 -14.83
CA ARG A 722 26.35 -6.87 -15.90
C ARG A 722 25.37 -7.07 -17.06
N TRP A 723 25.18 -6.03 -17.86
CA TRP A 723 24.32 -6.08 -19.04
C TRP A 723 24.82 -7.04 -20.14
N ASP A 724 26.13 -7.31 -20.22
CA ASP A 724 26.74 -8.27 -21.15
C ASP A 724 26.66 -9.73 -20.67
N GLU A 725 26.34 -9.96 -19.39
CA GLU A 725 26.13 -11.30 -18.82
C GLU A 725 24.67 -11.78 -18.99
N LEU A 726 23.75 -10.86 -19.31
CA LEU A 726 22.31 -11.11 -19.40
C LEU A 726 21.98 -12.23 -20.40
N GLY A 727 21.21 -13.23 -19.94
CA GLY A 727 20.84 -14.42 -20.72
C GLY A 727 21.92 -15.53 -20.79
N THR A 728 23.16 -15.24 -20.38
CA THR A 728 24.23 -16.26 -20.24
C THR A 728 24.43 -16.68 -18.79
N GLU A 729 24.46 -15.72 -17.87
CA GLU A 729 24.47 -15.95 -16.43
C GLU A 729 23.03 -16.14 -15.94
N LEU A 730 22.69 -17.40 -15.63
CA LEU A 730 21.35 -17.82 -15.20
C LEU A 730 21.23 -17.74 -13.67
N PRO A 731 20.03 -17.51 -13.10
CA PRO A 731 19.80 -17.48 -11.65
C PRO A 731 20.37 -18.70 -10.90
N ILE A 732 20.31 -19.88 -11.52
CA ILE A 732 20.81 -21.15 -10.97
C ILE A 732 22.35 -21.28 -10.98
N HIS A 733 23.08 -20.42 -11.70
CA HIS A 733 24.54 -20.38 -11.63
C HIS A 733 25.04 -19.68 -10.35
N HIS A 734 24.17 -18.92 -9.68
CA HIS A 734 24.52 -18.08 -8.54
C HIS A 734 23.87 -18.62 -7.27
N THR A 735 24.55 -19.55 -6.63
CA THR A 735 24.13 -20.18 -5.38
C THR A 735 24.98 -19.68 -4.22
N MET A 736 24.60 -20.05 -2.99
CA MET A 736 25.42 -19.78 -1.80
C MET A 736 26.83 -20.40 -1.87
N SER A 737 27.05 -21.44 -2.69
CA SER A 737 28.38 -22.06 -2.86
C SER A 737 29.21 -21.42 -3.98
N THR A 738 28.60 -20.96 -5.08
CA THR A 738 29.34 -20.41 -6.24
C THR A 738 29.58 -18.90 -6.16
N LEU A 739 28.64 -18.15 -5.57
CA LEU A 739 28.70 -16.68 -5.56
C LEU A 739 29.89 -16.09 -4.78
N PRO A 740 30.36 -16.66 -3.65
CA PRO A 740 31.58 -16.19 -2.98
C PRO A 740 32.82 -16.16 -3.87
N GLU A 741 33.01 -17.17 -4.73
CA GLU A 741 34.14 -17.22 -5.67
C GLU A 741 33.99 -16.16 -6.77
N ARG A 742 32.78 -15.99 -7.30
CA ARG A 742 32.48 -14.92 -8.27
C ARG A 742 32.80 -13.54 -7.68
N LEU A 743 32.35 -13.24 -6.46
CA LEU A 743 32.64 -11.98 -5.77
C LEU A 743 34.15 -11.75 -5.58
N ASN A 744 34.92 -12.77 -5.21
CA ASN A 744 36.38 -12.66 -5.12
C ASN A 744 37.05 -12.37 -6.48
N ARG A 745 36.45 -12.83 -7.60
CA ARG A 745 36.99 -12.64 -8.95
C ARG A 745 36.66 -11.28 -9.58
N ILE A 746 35.44 -10.76 -9.36
CA ILE A 746 34.96 -9.56 -10.06
C ILE A 746 34.51 -8.40 -9.16
N GLY A 747 34.45 -8.59 -7.84
CA GLY A 747 33.99 -7.59 -6.88
C GLY A 747 32.49 -7.31 -6.92
N ASP A 748 32.09 -6.16 -6.36
CA ASP A 748 30.71 -5.67 -6.39
C ASP A 748 30.45 -4.91 -7.69
N LEU A 749 29.56 -5.48 -8.51
CA LEU A 749 29.16 -4.93 -9.81
C LEU A 749 28.30 -3.66 -9.71
N TRP A 750 27.78 -3.33 -8.54
CA TRP A 750 26.97 -2.15 -8.28
C TRP A 750 27.72 -1.12 -7.42
N SER A 751 29.00 -1.31 -7.11
CA SER A 751 29.76 -0.43 -6.20
C SER A 751 29.85 1.05 -6.62
N ASP A 752 29.59 1.36 -7.89
CA ASP A 752 29.53 2.70 -8.49
C ASP A 752 28.11 3.30 -8.56
N TRP A 753 27.07 2.59 -8.09
CA TRP A 753 25.68 3.08 -8.12
C TRP A 753 25.46 4.47 -7.51
N PRO A 754 26.17 4.91 -6.44
CA PRO A 754 25.96 6.23 -5.85
C PRO A 754 26.35 7.39 -6.79
N ASP A 755 27.26 7.14 -7.74
CA ASP A 755 27.77 8.12 -8.71
C ASP A 755 26.81 8.31 -9.90
N HIS A 756 25.90 7.35 -10.11
CA HIS A 756 24.93 7.35 -11.21
C HIS A 756 23.54 7.87 -10.81
N ARG A 757 23.32 8.26 -9.54
CA ARG A 757 22.08 8.85 -9.06
C ARG A 757 21.67 10.08 -9.88
N LYS A 758 20.36 10.25 -10.07
CA LYS A 758 19.75 11.40 -10.77
C LYS A 758 18.63 12.01 -9.97
N ASP A 759 18.63 13.34 -9.84
CA ASP A 759 17.43 14.08 -9.49
C ASP A 759 16.40 14.01 -10.64
N LEU A 760 15.30 13.30 -10.38
CA LEU A 760 14.19 13.15 -11.31
C LEU A 760 13.42 14.48 -11.51
N MET A 761 13.49 15.43 -10.58
CA MET A 761 12.89 16.76 -10.75
C MET A 761 13.52 17.56 -11.89
N ILE A 762 14.80 17.32 -12.21
CA ILE A 762 15.46 17.96 -13.35
C ILE A 762 14.91 17.43 -14.69
N LEU A 763 14.53 16.14 -14.75
CA LEU A 763 13.91 15.54 -15.94
C LEU A 763 12.50 16.08 -16.18
N LEU A 764 11.72 16.27 -15.10
CA LEU A 764 10.38 16.87 -15.13
C LEU A 764 10.36 18.37 -15.52
N ARG A 765 11.50 19.06 -15.50
CA ARG A 765 11.62 20.48 -15.85
C ARG A 765 12.21 20.75 -17.25
N LYS A 766 12.65 19.70 -17.96
CA LYS A 766 13.39 19.83 -19.23
C LYS A 766 12.63 19.37 -20.47
N ASN A 767 11.42 18.84 -20.31
CA ASN A 767 10.48 18.47 -21.36
C ASN A 767 9.08 19.01 -21.02
#